data_AF-A0A7X9VZH3-F1
#
_entry.id   AF-A0A7X9VZH3-F1
#
_cell.length_a   1.000
_cell.length_b   1.000
_cell.length_c   1.000
_cell.angle_alpha   90.00
_cell.angle_beta   90.00
_cell.angle_gamma   90.00
#
_symmetry.space_group_name_H-M   'P 1'
#
loop_
_entity.id
_entity.type
_entity.pdbx_description
1 polymer ?
#
loop_
_entity_poly.entity_id
_entity_poly.type
_entity_poly.pdbx_seq_one_letter_code
_entity_poly.pdbx_strand_id
1 'polypeptide(L)'
;MFNKVTKSFQYGQHTVVLETGEIARQASGAVVVSIEDTVVLATVVASKKAKPGQTFFPLTVDYIEKTYAAGRIPGGFFKREGKPSEKETLTSRLIDRPLRPLFPEDFYNEVQVVIHTLSVNPEIDPDIAAMIGASAALAISGIPFSGPIGAARVGYIDGQYTINPTASDLKSSKLNLVVAGTENAVLMVESEAQELSEEVMLGGVVYGHQQMQTVINAIHELVKDAGKPDWDWQAPAKDQALIAAVTSAAQEGLNAAYQIREKQARTAKLREVSADVSAKLAAAAAEKGESAPDAVTVDNIMFSLESAIVRGQILNGEPRIDGRDTRTVRPISVRLGVLPRAHGSALFTRGETQALVVATLGTKQDEQIIDALMGEYRDRFMMHYNMPPFATGETGRIGVPKRREIGHGRLAKRSLIPLLPAPEDFQYTIRIVSEITESNGSSSMASVCGGSLAMMDAGVPVKDHVAGVAMGLILDGGKFAVLTDILGDEDHLGDMDFKVAGTENGVTALQMDIKIQGITKEIMQVALAQAREGRLHILTKMKEALDGSRGELSAFAPRMLTIKINPEKIRDVIGKGGATIRALTEETGTQIDISDDGTIVIASVDEAQAKEAQRRIVELTADVEVGQIYEGSVLRLLDFGAIVQVLPGRDGLLHISEIANYRIANINDVLKVGQQVRVKVIEADDKGRLRLSIKAIGGIEAQQPAAAATEAAPQSEPQAE
;
A
#
# COMPACT_ATOMS: atom_id res chain seq x y z
N MET A 1 18.61 43.64 12.69
CA MET A 1 19.58 42.79 11.96
C MET A 1 19.13 41.35 12.16
N PHE A 2 19.16 40.50 11.13
CA PHE A 2 18.77 39.10 11.25
C PHE A 2 19.86 38.33 12.01
N ASN A 3 19.52 37.62 13.08
CA ASN A 3 20.46 36.73 13.77
C ASN A 3 20.38 35.34 13.13
N LYS A 4 20.94 35.22 11.92
CA LYS A 4 20.98 33.97 11.17
C LYS A 4 22.06 33.07 11.76
N VAL A 5 21.68 31.85 12.12
CA VAL A 5 22.60 30.82 12.63
C VAL A 5 22.49 29.59 11.74
N THR A 6 23.64 29.07 11.34
CA THR A 6 23.76 27.93 10.44
C THR A 6 24.70 26.89 11.05
N LYS A 7 24.32 25.61 10.96
CA LYS A 7 25.14 24.46 11.32
C LYS A 7 25.23 23.52 10.13
N SER A 8 26.44 23.13 9.75
CA SER A 8 26.68 22.18 8.67
C SER A 8 27.51 21.00 9.20
N PHE A 9 27.11 19.79 8.84
CA PHE A 9 27.77 18.57 9.27
C PHE A 9 27.59 17.46 8.23
N GLN A 10 28.50 16.49 8.25
CA GLN A 10 28.44 15.32 7.38
C GLN A 10 27.55 14.24 7.99
N TYR A 11 26.61 13.68 7.23
CA TYR A 11 25.77 12.57 7.68
C TYR A 11 25.75 11.43 6.65
N GLY A 12 26.60 10.43 6.89
CA GLY A 12 26.91 9.44 5.88
C GLY A 12 27.63 10.09 4.70
N GLN A 13 27.13 9.88 3.49
CA GLN A 13 27.69 10.48 2.27
C GLN A 13 27.16 11.89 1.96
N HIS A 14 26.16 12.37 2.70
CA HIS A 14 25.48 13.64 2.41
C HIS A 14 25.87 14.74 3.39
N THR A 15 25.98 15.98 2.90
CA THR A 15 26.13 17.16 3.75
C THR A 15 24.75 17.64 4.19
N VAL A 16 24.57 17.82 5.50
CA VAL A 16 23.34 18.36 6.09
C VAL A 16 23.61 19.77 6.57
N VAL A 17 22.68 20.70 6.29
CA VAL A 17 22.71 22.08 6.77
C VAL A 17 21.42 22.39 7.50
N LEU A 18 21.55 22.88 8.74
CA LEU A 18 20.45 23.40 9.55
C LEU A 18 20.59 24.92 9.65
N GLU A 19 19.53 25.64 9.36
CA GLU A 19 19.52 27.10 9.40
C GLU A 19 18.30 27.63 10.16
N THR A 20 18.51 28.63 11.02
CA THR A 20 17.43 29.32 11.74
C THR A 20 17.70 30.83 11.84
N GLY A 21 16.69 31.57 12.29
CA GLY A 21 16.78 33.02 12.53
C GLY A 21 16.51 33.92 11.32
N GLU A 22 16.33 33.34 10.14
CA GLU A 22 15.98 34.06 8.90
C GLU A 22 14.49 33.89 8.52
N ILE A 23 14.03 32.65 8.33
CA ILE A 23 12.67 32.33 7.85
C ILE A 23 11.72 32.01 9.02
N ALA A 24 10.44 32.40 8.88
CA ALA A 24 9.34 32.04 9.80
C ALA A 24 9.55 32.39 11.29
N ARG A 25 10.24 33.51 11.58
CA ARG A 25 10.64 33.96 12.92
C ARG A 25 9.52 34.17 13.94
N GLN A 26 8.26 34.24 13.50
CA GLN A 26 7.10 34.34 14.39
C GLN A 26 6.70 32.99 15.00
N ALA A 27 7.16 31.87 14.44
CA ALA A 27 6.92 30.55 15.00
C ALA A 27 7.63 30.39 16.35
N SER A 28 7.16 29.45 17.19
CA SER A 28 7.85 29.06 18.41
C SER A 28 9.25 28.56 18.09
N GLY A 29 9.42 27.78 17.02
CA GLY A 29 10.72 27.45 16.42
C GLY A 29 10.57 27.25 14.91
N ALA A 30 11.63 27.56 14.15
CA ALA A 30 11.66 27.36 12.70
C ALA A 30 13.08 27.01 12.24
N VAL A 31 13.21 25.94 11.47
CA VAL A 31 14.50 25.49 10.91
C VAL A 31 14.32 25.12 9.44
N VAL A 32 15.21 25.63 8.61
CA VAL A 32 15.40 25.16 7.24
C VAL A 32 16.46 24.07 7.27
N VAL A 33 16.14 22.91 6.73
CA VAL A 33 17.09 21.80 6.56
C VAL A 33 17.38 21.63 5.08
N SER A 34 18.65 21.54 4.71
CA SER A 34 19.12 21.23 3.36
C SER A 34 19.98 19.98 3.38
N ILE A 35 19.70 19.04 2.48
CA ILE A 35 20.50 17.84 2.22
C ILE A 35 20.62 17.69 0.71
N GLU A 36 21.79 17.99 0.13
CA GLU A 36 22.09 17.84 -1.30
C GLU A 36 20.93 18.34 -2.21
N ASP A 37 20.54 19.60 -2.05
CA ASP A 37 19.44 20.30 -2.76
C ASP A 37 18.00 19.90 -2.40
N THR A 38 17.79 18.86 -1.59
CA THR A 38 16.50 18.64 -0.91
C THR A 38 16.40 19.57 0.28
N VAL A 39 15.44 20.51 0.22
CA VAL A 39 15.25 21.57 1.22
C VAL A 39 13.86 21.49 1.82
N VAL A 40 13.78 21.45 3.15
CA VAL A 40 12.52 21.50 3.90
C VAL A 40 12.54 22.65 4.89
N LEU A 41 11.38 23.30 5.10
CA LEU A 41 11.15 24.25 6.18
C LEU A 41 10.25 23.60 7.21
N ALA A 42 10.79 23.32 8.40
CA ALA A 42 10.04 22.86 9.54
C ALA A 42 9.75 24.02 10.49
N THR A 43 8.50 24.15 10.92
CA THR A 43 8.08 25.15 11.91
C THR A 43 7.28 24.47 13.01
N VAL A 44 7.41 24.99 14.22
CA VAL A 44 6.58 24.60 15.37
C VAL A 44 5.95 25.83 16.00
N VAL A 45 4.68 25.70 16.37
CA VAL A 45 3.95 26.69 17.16
C VAL A 45 3.27 25.96 18.29
N ALA A 46 3.38 26.50 19.51
CA ALA A 46 2.65 26.01 20.67
C ALA A 46 1.86 27.11 21.35
N SER A 47 0.63 26.78 21.76
CA SER A 47 -0.16 27.64 22.64
C SER A 47 0.51 27.75 24.01
N LYS A 48 0.54 28.95 24.59
CA LYS A 48 1.06 29.18 25.95
C LYS A 48 0.11 28.69 27.05
N LYS A 49 -1.17 28.44 26.72
CA LYS A 49 -2.18 27.95 27.66
C LYS A 49 -2.86 26.70 27.08
N ALA A 50 -3.05 25.68 27.90
CA ALA A 50 -3.93 24.56 27.58
C ALA A 50 -5.38 25.03 27.53
N LYS A 51 -6.20 24.37 26.70
CA LYS A 51 -7.65 24.63 26.66
C LYS A 51 -8.30 24.07 27.94
N PRO A 52 -9.24 24.78 28.58
CA PRO A 52 -9.98 24.22 29.71
C PRO A 52 -10.68 22.92 29.33
N GLY A 53 -10.60 21.90 30.18
CA GLY A 53 -11.21 20.58 29.95
C GLY A 53 -10.52 19.72 28.87
N GLN A 54 -9.30 20.07 28.46
CA GLN A 54 -8.52 19.27 27.50
C GLN A 54 -8.10 17.93 28.13
N THR A 55 -8.53 16.82 27.54
CA THR A 55 -8.33 15.44 28.05
C THR A 55 -7.16 14.70 27.39
N PHE A 56 -6.57 15.26 26.34
CA PHE A 56 -5.51 14.63 25.56
C PHE A 56 -4.49 15.66 25.07
N PHE A 57 -3.28 15.23 24.79
CA PHE A 57 -2.25 16.09 24.22
C PHE A 57 -2.50 16.40 22.73
N PRO A 58 -2.85 17.66 22.37
CA PRO A 58 -3.19 18.03 21.00
C PRO A 58 -1.93 18.38 20.19
N LEU A 59 -1.14 17.35 19.88
CA LEU A 59 -0.08 17.42 18.88
C LEU A 59 -0.63 17.13 17.49
N THR A 60 -0.42 18.06 16.57
CA THR A 60 -0.68 17.90 15.13
C THR A 60 0.60 18.08 14.34
N VAL A 61 0.89 17.12 13.46
CA VAL A 61 2.02 17.20 12.52
C VAL A 61 1.50 17.19 11.10
N ASP A 62 1.90 18.16 10.29
CA ASP A 62 1.54 18.28 8.88
C ASP A 62 2.80 18.38 8.03
N TYR A 63 3.10 17.32 7.29
CA TYR A 63 4.13 17.33 6.24
C TYR A 63 3.47 17.55 4.89
N ILE A 64 3.97 18.54 4.14
CA ILE A 64 3.36 19.06 2.92
C ILE A 64 4.41 19.10 1.81
N GLU A 65 4.11 18.48 0.68
CA GLU A 65 4.90 18.55 -0.55
C GLU A 65 4.37 19.67 -1.44
N LYS A 66 5.28 20.53 -1.91
CA LYS A 66 4.93 21.58 -2.88
C LYS A 66 5.45 21.19 -4.24
N THR A 67 4.62 21.15 -5.28
CA THR A 67 5.06 20.65 -6.59
C THR A 67 6.12 21.53 -7.22
N TYR A 68 6.17 22.81 -6.84
CA TYR A 68 7.26 23.71 -7.23
C TYR A 68 8.63 23.24 -6.72
N ALA A 69 8.69 22.42 -5.65
CA ALA A 69 9.93 21.87 -5.14
C ALA A 69 10.63 20.98 -6.17
N ALA A 70 9.85 20.39 -7.09
CA ALA A 70 10.34 19.63 -8.24
C ALA A 70 10.23 20.42 -9.57
N GLY A 71 9.98 21.73 -9.51
CA GLY A 71 9.81 22.57 -10.71
C GLY A 71 8.55 22.25 -11.54
N ARG A 72 7.50 21.69 -10.91
CA ARG A 72 6.29 21.23 -11.61
C ARG A 72 5.02 21.97 -11.19
N ILE A 73 4.06 22.04 -12.11
CA ILE A 73 2.68 22.45 -11.84
C ILE A 73 1.85 21.20 -11.50
N PRO A 74 0.95 21.21 -10.49
CA PRO A 74 0.14 20.04 -10.14
C PRO A 74 -0.69 19.50 -11.32
N GLY A 75 -0.77 18.17 -11.45
CA GLY A 75 -1.48 17.52 -12.56
C GLY A 75 -3.00 17.75 -12.54
N GLY A 76 -3.59 17.91 -11.35
CA GLY A 76 -5.03 18.05 -11.14
C GLY A 76 -5.69 19.22 -11.88
N PHE A 77 -7.03 19.18 -11.99
CA PHE A 77 -7.81 20.18 -12.74
C PHE A 77 -7.56 21.63 -12.29
N PHE A 78 -7.44 21.85 -10.97
CA PHE A 78 -7.26 23.18 -10.38
C PHE A 78 -5.84 23.73 -10.44
N LYS A 79 -4.84 22.93 -10.86
CA LYS A 79 -3.42 23.32 -10.90
C LYS A 79 -2.88 23.88 -9.58
N ARG A 80 -3.39 23.34 -8.46
CA ARG A 80 -3.02 23.66 -7.08
C ARG A 80 -3.03 22.39 -6.24
N GLU A 81 -2.11 22.26 -5.30
CA GLU A 81 -2.10 21.14 -4.34
C GLU A 81 -3.39 21.15 -3.50
N GLY A 82 -4.01 19.98 -3.38
CA GLY A 82 -5.33 19.80 -2.78
C GLY A 82 -5.26 19.06 -1.45
N LYS A 83 -6.06 17.98 -1.35
CA LYS A 83 -6.02 17.09 -0.18
C LYS A 83 -4.63 16.46 -0.04
N PRO A 84 -4.18 16.16 1.21
CA PRO A 84 -2.93 15.44 1.41
C PRO A 84 -2.91 14.12 0.66
N SER A 85 -1.77 13.84 0.03
CA SER A 85 -1.44 12.56 -0.58
C SER A 85 -1.23 11.46 0.47
N GLU A 86 -1.14 10.22 0.00
CA GLU A 86 -0.77 9.09 0.87
C GLU A 86 0.62 9.30 1.48
N LYS A 87 1.61 9.71 0.67
CA LYS A 87 2.96 10.03 1.14
C LYS A 87 2.94 11.11 2.20
N GLU A 88 2.23 12.22 1.96
CA GLU A 88 2.16 13.31 2.94
C GLU A 88 1.56 12.87 4.28
N THR A 89 0.49 12.07 4.22
CA THR A 89 -0.15 11.52 5.41
C THR A 89 0.77 10.54 6.16
N LEU A 90 1.46 9.66 5.45
CA LEU A 90 2.38 8.68 6.02
C LEU A 90 3.60 9.35 6.64
N THR A 91 4.22 10.31 5.97
CA THR A 91 5.36 11.07 6.48
C THR A 91 4.96 11.90 7.70
N SER A 92 3.76 12.49 7.69
CA SER A 92 3.22 13.18 8.88
C SER A 92 3.13 12.23 10.09
N ARG A 93 2.69 10.98 9.89
CA ARG A 93 2.67 9.97 10.96
C ARG A 93 4.08 9.52 11.36
N LEU A 94 4.98 9.37 10.39
CA LEU A 94 6.37 8.98 10.63
C LEU A 94 7.09 9.99 11.52
N ILE A 95 6.78 11.28 11.37
CA ILE A 95 7.30 12.36 12.22
C ILE A 95 6.56 12.41 13.58
N ASP A 96 5.24 12.28 13.61
CA ASP A 96 4.44 12.34 14.85
C ASP A 96 4.84 11.28 15.89
N ARG A 97 5.02 10.03 15.44
CA ARG A 97 5.27 8.86 16.30
C ARG A 97 6.45 9.03 17.25
N PRO A 98 7.68 9.38 16.81
CA PRO A 98 8.81 9.57 17.71
C PRO A 98 8.76 10.89 18.51
N LEU A 99 7.98 11.90 18.09
CA LEU A 99 7.91 13.17 18.81
C LEU A 99 6.94 13.10 20.00
N ARG A 100 5.80 12.45 19.82
CA ARG A 100 4.71 12.38 20.79
C ARG A 100 5.12 11.90 22.20
N PRO A 101 5.90 10.82 22.38
CA PRO A 101 6.26 10.33 23.71
C PRO A 101 7.29 11.19 24.44
N LEU A 102 7.88 12.19 23.78
CA LEU A 102 8.91 13.04 24.38
C LEU A 102 8.36 14.32 25.03
N PHE A 103 7.07 14.59 24.86
CA PHE A 103 6.42 15.66 25.62
C PHE A 103 6.17 15.18 27.05
N PRO A 104 6.38 16.04 28.06
CA PRO A 104 6.11 15.67 29.45
C PRO A 104 4.67 15.20 29.66
N GLU A 105 4.48 14.30 30.62
CA GLU A 105 3.14 13.96 31.10
C GLU A 105 2.37 15.24 31.50
N ASP A 106 1.05 15.23 31.31
CA ASP A 106 0.15 16.37 31.58
C ASP A 106 0.41 17.65 30.76
N PHE A 107 1.29 17.61 29.76
CA PHE A 107 1.46 18.72 28.81
C PHE A 107 0.32 18.74 27.77
N TYR A 108 -0.76 19.46 28.06
CA TYR A 108 -1.95 19.57 27.18
C TYR A 108 -2.04 20.86 26.36
N ASN A 109 -0.92 21.58 26.24
CA ASN A 109 -0.85 22.73 25.35
C ASN A 109 -0.92 22.25 23.89
N GLU A 110 -1.70 22.96 23.07
CA GLU A 110 -1.78 22.66 21.64
C GLU A 110 -0.44 22.94 20.96
N VAL A 111 0.08 21.95 20.23
CA VAL A 111 1.34 22.02 19.49
C VAL A 111 1.07 21.64 18.04
N GLN A 112 1.49 22.50 17.12
CA GLN A 112 1.43 22.23 15.69
C GLN A 112 2.84 22.27 15.10
N VAL A 113 3.21 21.19 14.41
CA VAL A 113 4.44 21.09 13.62
C VAL A 113 4.05 21.07 12.15
N VAL A 114 4.56 22.02 11.36
CA VAL A 114 4.28 22.11 9.93
C VAL A 114 5.59 22.07 9.15
N ILE A 115 5.72 21.11 8.25
CA ILE A 115 6.90 20.92 7.42
C ILE A 115 6.51 21.09 5.96
N HIS A 116 7.20 22.00 5.27
CA HIS A 116 7.07 22.22 3.83
C HIS A 116 8.30 21.70 3.11
N THR A 117 8.13 20.85 2.11
CA THR A 117 9.19 20.55 1.14
C THR A 117 9.27 21.68 0.13
N LEU A 118 10.38 22.40 0.10
CA LEU A 118 10.59 23.62 -0.68
C LEU A 118 11.41 23.37 -1.95
N SER A 119 12.34 22.43 -1.90
CA SER A 119 13.15 21.95 -3.03
C SER A 119 13.36 20.45 -2.86
N VAL A 120 13.41 19.69 -3.96
CA VAL A 120 13.70 18.26 -3.90
C VAL A 120 14.72 17.85 -4.94
N ASN A 121 15.77 17.20 -4.48
CA ASN A 121 16.61 16.34 -5.30
C ASN A 121 15.93 14.95 -5.35
N PRO A 122 15.57 14.42 -6.54
CA PRO A 122 14.91 13.12 -6.67
C PRO A 122 15.65 11.93 -6.03
N GLU A 123 16.97 12.04 -5.83
CA GLU A 123 17.75 10.98 -5.17
C GLU A 123 17.67 11.02 -3.64
N ILE A 124 17.20 12.13 -3.04
CA ILE A 124 17.17 12.34 -1.59
C ILE A 124 15.73 12.53 -1.12
N ASP A 125 15.18 11.48 -0.52
CA ASP A 125 13.82 11.52 0.04
C ASP A 125 13.72 12.58 1.17
N PRO A 126 12.78 13.53 1.09
CA PRO A 126 12.63 14.60 2.07
C PRO A 126 12.18 14.14 3.47
N ASP A 127 11.76 12.89 3.66
CA ASP A 127 11.21 12.42 4.94
C ASP A 127 12.23 12.47 6.09
N ILE A 128 13.47 12.04 5.87
CA ILE A 128 14.54 12.13 6.88
C ILE A 128 14.86 13.61 7.19
N ALA A 129 15.00 14.46 6.16
CA ALA A 129 15.21 15.89 6.35
C ALA A 129 14.05 16.54 7.15
N ALA A 130 12.81 16.12 6.89
CA ALA A 130 11.62 16.58 7.59
C ALA A 130 11.61 16.17 9.07
N MET A 131 11.99 14.94 9.39
CA MET A 131 12.12 14.46 10.77
C MET A 131 13.20 15.24 11.54
N ILE A 132 14.36 15.44 10.91
CA ILE A 132 15.45 16.25 11.48
C ILE A 132 15.00 17.70 11.69
N GLY A 133 14.33 18.29 10.70
CA GLY A 133 13.83 19.67 10.78
C GLY A 133 12.78 19.84 11.88
N ALA A 134 11.85 18.90 12.03
CA ALA A 134 10.85 18.93 13.09
C ALA A 134 11.50 18.85 14.49
N SER A 135 12.47 17.95 14.64
CA SER A 135 13.28 17.81 15.86
C SER A 135 14.03 19.10 16.20
N ALA A 136 14.74 19.67 15.24
CA ALA A 136 15.50 20.90 15.40
C ALA A 136 14.59 22.09 15.73
N ALA A 137 13.46 22.23 15.02
CA ALA A 137 12.49 23.30 15.26
C ALA A 137 11.87 23.21 16.67
N LEU A 138 11.53 22.00 17.14
CA LEU A 138 11.08 21.78 18.52
C LEU A 138 12.17 22.12 19.53
N ALA A 139 13.39 21.64 19.33
CA ALA A 139 14.48 21.85 20.27
C ALA A 139 14.85 23.33 20.44
N ILE A 140 14.85 24.14 19.37
CA ILE A 140 15.13 25.59 19.49
C ILE A 140 13.97 26.41 20.05
N SER A 141 12.78 25.83 20.20
CA SER A 141 11.56 26.58 20.53
C SER A 141 11.39 26.91 22.01
N GLY A 142 12.12 26.20 22.88
CA GLY A 142 11.96 26.21 24.33
C GLY A 142 10.68 25.52 24.84
N ILE A 143 9.87 24.92 23.97
CA ILE A 143 8.69 24.14 24.37
C ILE A 143 9.18 22.92 25.20
N PRO A 144 8.48 22.52 26.29
CA PRO A 144 8.83 21.32 27.04
C PRO A 144 8.84 20.08 26.13
N PHE A 145 10.04 19.58 25.85
CA PHE A 145 10.27 18.49 24.91
C PHE A 145 11.59 17.78 25.25
N SER A 146 11.52 16.49 25.57
CA SER A 146 12.65 15.67 26.01
C SER A 146 13.47 15.11 24.83
N GLY A 147 13.65 15.93 23.79
CA GLY A 147 14.50 15.62 22.65
C GLY A 147 15.90 16.25 22.76
N PRO A 148 16.60 16.46 21.64
CA PRO A 148 16.15 16.24 20.27
C PRO A 148 16.10 14.75 19.89
N ILE A 149 15.42 14.46 18.78
CA ILE A 149 15.53 13.16 18.09
C ILE A 149 16.44 13.26 16.87
N GLY A 150 17.13 12.16 16.57
CA GLY A 150 17.71 11.87 15.27
C GLY A 150 16.79 10.99 14.43
N ALA A 151 17.05 10.93 13.12
CA ALA A 151 16.39 10.00 12.21
C ALA A 151 17.38 9.50 11.16
N ALA A 152 17.23 8.24 10.75
CA ALA A 152 18.07 7.56 9.78
C ALA A 152 17.22 6.68 8.88
N ARG A 153 17.58 6.60 7.60
CA ARG A 153 17.18 5.49 6.72
C ARG A 153 18.34 4.52 6.55
N VAL A 154 18.09 3.23 6.66
CA VAL A 154 19.09 2.18 6.55
C VAL A 154 18.73 1.23 5.41
N GLY A 155 19.67 1.07 4.48
CA GLY A 155 19.66 0.06 3.43
C GLY A 155 20.50 -1.16 3.79
N TYR A 156 20.31 -2.25 3.06
CA TYR A 156 21.12 -3.47 3.17
C TYR A 156 21.50 -3.95 1.76
N ILE A 157 22.74 -3.66 1.36
CA ILE A 157 23.28 -3.87 0.01
C ILE A 157 24.55 -4.69 0.15
N ASP A 158 24.67 -5.78 -0.62
CA ASP A 158 25.84 -6.68 -0.62
C ASP A 158 26.29 -7.15 0.79
N GLY A 159 25.31 -7.37 1.67
CA GLY A 159 25.56 -7.84 3.04
C GLY A 159 25.97 -6.75 4.04
N GLN A 160 25.99 -5.48 3.63
CA GLN A 160 26.41 -4.33 4.43
C GLN A 160 25.25 -3.35 4.68
N TYR A 161 25.28 -2.67 5.83
CA TYR A 161 24.35 -1.59 6.11
C TYR A 161 24.81 -0.28 5.47
N THR A 162 23.89 0.40 4.79
CA THR A 162 24.13 1.71 4.17
C THR A 162 23.25 2.75 4.83
N ILE A 163 23.82 3.88 5.25
CA ILE A 163 23.10 4.99 5.88
C ILE A 163 22.59 5.97 4.81
N ASN A 164 21.33 6.39 4.94
CA ASN A 164 20.62 7.31 4.05
C ASN A 164 20.87 7.02 2.56
N PRO A 165 20.61 5.78 2.10
CA PRO A 165 20.78 5.39 0.71
C PRO A 165 19.92 6.28 -0.20
N THR A 166 20.43 6.58 -1.38
CA THR A 166 19.68 7.33 -2.40
C THR A 166 18.49 6.52 -2.93
N ALA A 167 17.57 7.19 -3.64
CA ALA A 167 16.48 6.51 -4.35
C ALA A 167 17.01 5.44 -5.32
N SER A 168 18.16 5.66 -5.95
CA SER A 168 18.82 4.69 -6.80
C SER A 168 19.42 3.52 -6.02
N ASP A 169 20.11 3.78 -4.90
CA ASP A 169 20.69 2.72 -4.06
C ASP A 169 19.60 1.78 -3.52
N LEU A 170 18.45 2.33 -3.10
CA LEU A 170 17.33 1.58 -2.55
C LEU A 170 16.76 0.54 -3.51
N LYS A 171 16.90 0.72 -4.84
CA LYS A 171 16.45 -0.28 -5.83
C LYS A 171 17.25 -1.58 -5.74
N SER A 172 18.51 -1.50 -5.30
CA SER A 172 19.40 -2.65 -5.08
C SER A 172 19.38 -3.16 -3.63
N SER A 173 18.73 -2.41 -2.73
CA SER A 173 18.68 -2.72 -1.31
C SER A 173 17.65 -3.79 -0.99
N LYS A 174 18.01 -4.71 -0.09
CA LYS A 174 17.08 -5.68 0.50
C LYS A 174 16.34 -5.15 1.73
N LEU A 175 16.67 -3.94 2.18
CA LEU A 175 16.08 -3.30 3.34
C LEU A 175 15.78 -1.83 3.05
N ASN A 176 14.61 -1.36 3.44
CA ASN A 176 14.29 0.05 3.56
C ASN A 176 13.72 0.28 4.97
N LEU A 177 14.61 0.61 5.90
CA LEU A 177 14.28 0.79 7.31
C LEU A 177 14.45 2.26 7.68
N VAL A 178 13.41 2.88 8.20
CA VAL A 178 13.50 4.18 8.85
C VAL A 178 13.47 3.96 10.36
N VAL A 179 14.41 4.59 11.05
CA VAL A 179 14.51 4.56 12.52
C VAL A 179 14.69 5.98 13.03
N ALA A 180 14.04 6.28 14.15
CA ALA A 180 14.22 7.53 14.90
C ALA A 180 14.34 7.26 16.38
N GLY A 181 15.12 8.09 17.06
CA GLY A 181 15.44 7.92 18.46
C GLY A 181 16.11 9.14 19.06
N THR A 182 16.28 9.10 20.38
CA THR A 182 17.09 10.05 21.15
C THR A 182 18.52 9.54 21.28
N GLU A 183 19.34 10.24 22.05
CA GLU A 183 20.68 9.77 22.43
C GLU A 183 20.64 8.38 23.06
N ASN A 184 19.65 8.14 23.92
CA ASN A 184 19.62 6.98 24.80
C ASN A 184 18.77 5.82 24.28
N ALA A 185 17.79 6.08 23.41
CA ALA A 185 16.81 5.08 23.02
C ALA A 185 16.27 5.29 21.60
N VAL A 186 16.02 4.18 20.91
CA VAL A 186 15.16 4.15 19.72
C VAL A 186 13.72 4.36 20.17
N LEU A 187 12.98 5.18 19.43
CA LEU A 187 11.57 5.50 19.70
C LEU A 187 10.64 4.92 18.65
N MET A 188 11.09 4.88 17.40
CA MET A 188 10.24 4.46 16.28
C MET A 188 11.06 3.72 15.23
N VAL A 189 10.49 2.63 14.72
CA VAL A 189 10.98 1.91 13.54
C VAL A 189 9.83 1.70 12.57
N GLU A 190 10.10 1.88 11.28
CA GLU A 190 9.21 1.56 10.17
C GLU A 190 10.04 0.96 9.03
N SER A 191 9.78 -0.30 8.65
CA SER A 191 10.63 -0.97 7.67
C SER A 191 9.88 -1.87 6.69
N GLU A 192 10.49 -2.01 5.51
CA GLU A 192 10.18 -2.97 4.47
C GLU A 192 11.46 -3.74 4.13
N ALA A 193 11.37 -5.07 4.00
CA ALA A 193 12.53 -5.95 3.84
C ALA A 193 12.22 -7.13 2.90
N GLN A 194 13.25 -7.63 2.22
CA GLN A 194 13.16 -8.82 1.38
C GLN A 194 13.58 -10.07 2.16
N GLU A 195 12.67 -10.55 3.02
CA GLU A 195 12.83 -11.76 3.84
C GLU A 195 14.18 -11.82 4.60
N LEU A 196 14.52 -10.74 5.31
CA LEU A 196 15.75 -10.66 6.10
C LEU A 196 15.58 -11.28 7.50
N SER A 197 16.65 -11.83 8.06
CA SER A 197 16.59 -12.42 9.41
C SER A 197 16.35 -11.35 10.49
N GLU A 198 15.81 -11.77 11.64
CA GLU A 198 15.61 -10.88 12.79
C GLU A 198 16.93 -10.22 13.25
N GLU A 199 18.05 -10.92 13.12
CA GLU A 199 19.39 -10.38 13.42
C GLU A 199 19.76 -9.23 12.49
N VAL A 200 19.56 -9.39 11.17
CA VAL A 200 19.85 -8.34 10.19
C VAL A 200 18.93 -7.15 10.42
N MET A 201 17.65 -7.37 10.73
CA MET A 201 16.71 -6.30 11.04
C MET A 201 17.13 -5.51 12.28
N LEU A 202 17.45 -6.20 13.38
CA LEU A 202 17.90 -5.56 14.62
C LEU A 202 19.23 -4.83 14.44
N GLY A 203 20.17 -5.43 13.71
CA GLY A 203 21.44 -4.78 13.36
C GLY A 203 21.22 -3.48 12.59
N GLY A 204 20.24 -3.43 11.68
CA GLY A 204 19.87 -2.21 10.95
C GLY A 204 19.32 -1.12 11.87
N VAL A 205 18.47 -1.49 12.85
CA VAL A 205 17.96 -0.55 13.88
C VAL A 205 19.11 0.04 14.69
N VAL A 206 20.02 -0.81 15.20
CA VAL A 206 21.16 -0.37 16.02
C VAL A 206 22.13 0.49 15.20
N TYR A 207 22.41 0.10 13.96
CA TYR A 207 23.27 0.87 13.06
C TYR A 207 22.68 2.27 12.81
N GLY A 208 21.39 2.37 12.49
CA GLY A 208 20.73 3.67 12.30
C GLY A 208 20.74 4.53 13.57
N HIS A 209 20.53 3.92 14.74
CA HIS A 209 20.60 4.62 16.03
C HIS A 209 21.99 5.19 16.34
N GLN A 210 23.05 4.44 16.00
CA GLN A 210 24.43 4.92 16.13
C GLN A 210 24.73 6.06 15.16
N GLN A 211 24.33 5.94 13.90
CA GLN A 211 24.60 6.96 12.88
C GLN A 211 23.87 8.28 13.16
N MET A 212 22.63 8.24 13.64
CA MET A 212 21.83 9.45 13.88
C MET A 212 22.33 10.31 15.05
N GLN A 213 23.27 9.81 15.87
CA GLN A 213 23.87 10.59 16.96
C GLN A 213 24.58 11.85 16.45
N THR A 214 25.16 11.81 15.24
CA THR A 214 25.76 12.98 14.60
C THR A 214 24.73 14.10 14.39
N VAL A 215 23.50 13.75 14.02
CA VAL A 215 22.41 14.72 13.86
C VAL A 215 22.00 15.31 15.21
N ILE A 216 21.84 14.46 16.23
CA ILE A 216 21.45 14.88 17.57
C ILE A 216 22.45 15.89 18.13
N ASN A 217 23.75 15.58 18.03
CA ASN A 217 24.82 16.48 18.44
C ASN A 217 24.76 17.83 17.70
N ALA A 218 24.53 17.81 16.38
CA ALA A 218 24.41 19.03 15.59
C ALA A 218 23.18 19.88 15.99
N ILE A 219 22.07 19.25 16.37
CA ILE A 219 20.89 19.96 16.90
C ILE A 219 21.20 20.58 18.26
N HIS A 220 21.90 19.87 19.16
CA HIS A 220 22.35 20.46 20.43
C HIS A 220 23.24 21.69 20.22
N GLU A 221 24.16 21.65 19.27
CA GLU A 221 24.96 22.81 18.90
C GLU A 221 24.13 23.96 18.34
N LEU A 222 23.10 23.68 17.54
CA LEU A 222 22.18 24.69 17.04
C LEU A 222 21.38 25.35 18.18
N VAL A 223 20.89 24.56 19.13
CA VAL A 223 20.16 25.05 20.31
C VAL A 223 21.07 25.92 21.18
N LYS A 224 22.34 25.54 21.36
CA LYS A 224 23.30 26.36 22.11
C LYS A 224 23.46 27.76 21.53
N ASP A 225 23.48 27.88 20.20
CA ASP A 225 23.77 29.14 19.51
C ASP A 225 22.50 29.97 19.22
N ALA A 226 21.35 29.32 19.03
CA ALA A 226 20.12 29.97 18.54
C ALA A 226 18.83 29.57 19.30
N GLY A 227 18.93 28.72 20.32
CA GLY A 227 17.80 28.26 21.12
C GLY A 227 17.12 29.40 21.86
N LYS A 228 15.78 29.35 21.90
CA LYS A 228 14.99 30.24 22.75
C LYS A 228 15.03 29.75 24.20
N PRO A 229 14.81 30.64 25.18
CA PRO A 229 14.69 30.22 26.57
C PRO A 229 13.60 29.16 26.75
N ASP A 230 13.90 28.16 27.56
CA ASP A 230 12.93 27.14 27.96
C ASP A 230 11.71 27.80 28.60
N TRP A 231 10.55 27.20 28.36
CA TRP A 231 9.33 27.63 29.01
C TRP A 231 9.42 27.29 30.49
N ASP A 232 9.09 28.26 31.34
CA ASP A 232 8.80 28.01 32.74
C ASP A 232 7.45 27.30 32.84
N TRP A 233 7.49 25.98 32.63
CA TRP A 233 6.34 25.09 32.72
C TRP A 233 6.62 24.04 33.78
N GLN A 234 5.61 23.78 34.61
CA GLN A 234 5.62 22.72 35.61
C GLN A 234 4.37 21.88 35.44
N ALA A 235 4.51 20.58 35.69
CA ALA A 235 3.37 19.69 35.73
C ALA A 235 2.37 20.16 36.81
N PRO A 236 1.05 20.04 36.57
CA PRO A 236 0.05 20.30 37.59
C PRO A 236 0.33 19.50 38.86
N ALA A 237 0.12 20.11 40.03
CA ALA A 237 0.26 19.39 41.29
C ALA A 237 -0.80 18.27 41.37
N LYS A 238 -0.34 17.04 41.63
CA LYS A 238 -1.23 15.89 41.80
C LYS A 238 -1.99 15.99 43.12
N ASP A 239 -3.33 15.91 43.06
CA ASP A 239 -4.18 15.87 44.25
C ASP A 239 -4.11 14.48 44.91
N GLN A 240 -3.20 14.33 45.87
CA GLN A 240 -2.99 13.07 46.58
C GLN A 240 -4.21 12.60 47.37
N ALA A 241 -5.03 13.53 47.87
CA ALA A 241 -6.23 13.19 48.61
C ALA A 241 -7.30 12.61 47.67
N LEU A 242 -7.47 13.21 46.49
CA LEU A 242 -8.35 12.68 45.45
C LEU A 242 -7.87 11.33 44.94
N ILE A 243 -6.57 11.17 44.67
CA ILE A 243 -5.99 9.90 44.24
C ILE A 243 -6.29 8.79 45.26
N ALA A 244 -6.08 9.05 46.55
CA ALA A 244 -6.38 8.08 47.60
C ALA A 244 -7.88 7.74 47.67
N ALA A 245 -8.76 8.74 47.54
CA ALA A 245 -10.21 8.54 47.55
C ALA A 245 -10.70 7.70 46.36
N VAL A 246 -10.23 8.01 45.15
CA VAL A 246 -10.53 7.25 43.92
C VAL A 246 -10.02 5.82 44.06
N THR A 247 -8.77 5.65 44.49
CA THR A 247 -8.15 4.32 44.68
C THR A 247 -8.98 3.46 45.63
N SER A 248 -9.35 4.01 46.79
CA SER A 248 -10.15 3.27 47.77
C SER A 248 -11.55 2.88 47.24
N ALA A 249 -12.15 3.71 46.38
CA ALA A 249 -13.47 3.45 45.81
C ALA A 249 -13.43 2.47 44.62
N ALA A 250 -12.34 2.48 43.85
CA ALA A 250 -12.24 1.79 42.57
C ALA A 250 -11.54 0.43 42.65
N GLN A 251 -10.57 0.24 43.54
CA GLN A 251 -9.61 -0.86 43.50
C GLN A 251 -10.27 -2.25 43.42
N GLU A 252 -11.25 -2.53 44.27
CA GLU A 252 -11.94 -3.82 44.28
C GLU A 252 -12.74 -4.05 43.00
N GLY A 253 -13.46 -3.02 42.54
CA GLY A 253 -14.24 -3.07 41.31
C GLY A 253 -13.38 -3.27 40.07
N LEU A 254 -12.26 -2.55 39.98
CA LEU A 254 -11.29 -2.70 38.88
C LEU A 254 -10.64 -4.09 38.89
N ASN A 255 -10.22 -4.58 40.06
CA ASN A 255 -9.67 -5.93 40.19
C ASN A 255 -10.67 -6.99 39.71
N ALA A 256 -11.94 -6.87 40.10
CA ALA A 256 -12.99 -7.79 39.65
C ALA A 256 -13.25 -7.67 38.13
N ALA A 257 -13.23 -6.45 37.58
CA ALA A 257 -13.43 -6.22 36.15
C ALA A 257 -12.32 -6.85 35.30
N TYR A 258 -11.06 -6.75 35.72
CA TYR A 258 -9.92 -7.33 35.00
C TYR A 258 -9.80 -8.85 35.09
N GLN A 259 -10.64 -9.52 35.91
CA GLN A 259 -10.80 -10.97 35.87
C GLN A 259 -11.76 -11.44 34.75
N ILE A 260 -12.49 -10.52 34.10
CA ILE A 260 -13.42 -10.82 33.02
C ILE A 260 -12.65 -10.90 31.68
N ARG A 261 -12.71 -12.07 31.05
CA ARG A 261 -11.96 -12.36 29.81
C ARG A 261 -12.55 -11.69 28.57
N GLU A 262 -13.87 -11.81 28.38
CA GLU A 262 -14.57 -11.26 27.21
C GLU A 262 -14.57 -9.73 27.26
N LYS A 263 -14.19 -9.09 26.15
CA LYS A 263 -13.92 -7.65 26.10
C LYS A 263 -15.14 -6.81 26.43
N GLN A 264 -16.29 -7.08 25.80
CA GLN A 264 -17.49 -6.25 25.95
C GLN A 264 -18.04 -6.30 27.38
N ALA A 265 -18.05 -7.48 28.00
CA ALA A 265 -18.44 -7.68 29.40
C ALA A 265 -17.47 -6.97 30.35
N ARG A 266 -16.16 -7.02 30.08
CA ARG A 266 -15.17 -6.25 30.84
C ARG A 266 -15.40 -4.75 30.69
N THR A 267 -15.58 -4.24 29.48
CA THR A 267 -15.87 -2.82 29.22
C THR A 267 -17.17 -2.37 29.90
N ALA A 268 -18.21 -3.19 29.88
CA ALA A 268 -19.46 -2.91 30.60
C ALA A 268 -19.20 -2.83 32.12
N LYS A 269 -18.42 -3.75 32.67
CA LYS A 269 -18.08 -3.74 34.09
C LYS A 269 -17.24 -2.53 34.48
N LEU A 270 -16.25 -2.14 33.67
CA LEU A 270 -15.46 -0.94 33.90
C LEU A 270 -16.32 0.33 33.91
N ARG A 271 -17.32 0.41 33.02
CA ARG A 271 -18.31 1.51 33.02
C ARG A 271 -19.16 1.54 34.30
N GLU A 272 -19.59 0.37 34.80
CA GLU A 272 -20.29 0.28 36.08
C GLU A 272 -19.40 0.77 37.23
N VAL A 273 -18.13 0.37 37.26
CA VAL A 273 -17.18 0.78 38.29
C VAL A 273 -16.93 2.28 38.22
N SER A 274 -16.71 2.86 37.03
CA SER A 274 -16.55 4.30 36.86
C SER A 274 -17.79 5.08 37.33
N ALA A 275 -18.99 4.59 37.01
CA ALA A 275 -20.24 5.21 37.48
C ALA A 275 -20.41 5.15 39.00
N ASP A 276 -20.07 4.01 39.62
CA ASP A 276 -20.11 3.83 41.08
C ASP A 276 -19.08 4.70 41.81
N VAL A 277 -17.85 4.77 41.30
CA VAL A 277 -16.81 5.67 41.81
C VAL A 277 -17.26 7.12 41.72
N SER A 278 -17.78 7.54 40.57
CA SER A 278 -18.32 8.89 40.38
C SER A 278 -19.45 9.21 41.37
N ALA A 279 -20.37 8.27 41.59
CA ALA A 279 -21.47 8.43 42.55
C ALA A 279 -20.97 8.54 43.99
N LYS A 280 -20.02 7.70 44.40
CA LYS A 280 -19.39 7.73 45.73
C LYS A 280 -18.65 9.04 45.99
N LEU A 281 -17.90 9.53 45.01
CA LEU A 281 -17.18 10.80 45.11
C LEU A 281 -18.15 11.99 45.17
N ALA A 282 -19.22 11.98 44.37
CA ALA A 282 -20.25 13.02 44.42
C ALA A 282 -20.97 13.05 45.77
N ALA A 283 -21.30 11.88 46.35
CA ALA A 283 -21.89 11.79 47.68
C ALA A 283 -20.93 12.32 48.76
N ALA A 284 -19.66 11.91 48.73
CA ALA A 284 -18.65 12.37 49.69
C ALA A 284 -18.37 13.88 49.59
N ALA A 285 -18.41 14.46 48.38
CA ALA A 285 -18.31 15.90 48.19
C ALA A 285 -19.54 16.64 48.74
N ALA A 286 -20.75 16.12 48.48
CA ALA A 286 -21.99 16.70 48.99
C ALA A 286 -22.04 16.71 50.53
N GLU A 287 -21.58 15.65 51.20
CA GLU A 287 -21.47 15.59 52.67
C GLU A 287 -20.54 16.66 53.24
N LYS A 288 -19.52 17.07 52.48
CA LYS A 288 -18.57 18.14 52.86
C LYS A 288 -19.02 19.53 52.40
N GLY A 289 -20.12 19.63 51.66
CA GLY A 289 -20.57 20.89 51.03
C GLY A 289 -19.66 21.35 49.88
N GLU A 290 -18.92 20.43 49.27
CA GLU A 290 -17.98 20.68 48.17
C GLU A 290 -18.59 20.27 46.82
N SER A 291 -18.04 20.83 45.73
CA SER A 291 -18.37 20.38 44.37
C SER A 291 -17.77 19.01 44.10
N ALA A 292 -18.46 18.19 43.31
CA ALA A 292 -17.90 16.92 42.85
C ALA A 292 -16.56 17.14 42.11
N PRO A 293 -15.59 16.22 42.24
CA PRO A 293 -14.35 16.28 41.48
C PRO A 293 -14.60 16.33 39.96
N ASP A 294 -13.69 16.97 39.24
CA ASP A 294 -13.73 17.01 37.78
C ASP A 294 -13.65 15.59 37.20
N ALA A 295 -14.60 15.25 36.32
CA ALA A 295 -14.76 13.89 35.79
C ALA A 295 -13.51 13.43 35.01
N VAL A 296 -12.89 14.33 34.25
CA VAL A 296 -11.66 14.04 33.50
C VAL A 296 -10.51 13.67 34.42
N THR A 297 -10.37 14.41 35.52
CA THR A 297 -9.35 14.14 36.54
C THR A 297 -9.58 12.78 37.18
N VAL A 298 -10.82 12.42 37.50
CA VAL A 298 -11.17 11.09 38.03
C VAL A 298 -10.86 9.99 37.01
N ASP A 299 -11.25 10.16 35.75
CA ASP A 299 -11.00 9.18 34.68
C ASP A 299 -9.50 8.94 34.45
N ASN A 300 -8.66 9.98 34.52
CA ASN A 300 -7.21 9.83 34.41
C ASN A 300 -6.60 9.05 35.58
N ILE A 301 -7.11 9.25 36.80
CA ILE A 301 -6.69 8.48 37.98
C ILE A 301 -7.15 7.02 37.83
N MET A 302 -8.39 6.80 37.41
CA MET A 302 -8.91 5.45 37.11
C MET A 302 -8.01 4.75 36.10
N PHE A 303 -7.71 5.37 34.96
CA PHE A 303 -6.81 4.82 33.95
C PHE A 303 -5.41 4.46 34.51
N SER A 304 -4.86 5.32 35.38
CA SER A 304 -3.57 5.05 36.03
C SER A 304 -3.61 3.82 36.94
N LEU A 305 -4.72 3.61 37.67
CA LEU A 305 -4.95 2.43 38.50
C LEU A 305 -5.11 1.17 37.65
N GLU A 306 -5.88 1.25 36.56
CA GLU A 306 -6.05 0.16 35.60
C GLU A 306 -4.69 -0.29 35.04
N SER A 307 -3.86 0.68 34.64
CA SER A 307 -2.48 0.43 34.19
C SER A 307 -1.65 -0.30 35.25
N ALA A 308 -1.67 0.19 36.49
CA ALA A 308 -0.91 -0.41 37.58
C ALA A 308 -1.35 -1.86 37.88
N ILE A 309 -2.66 -2.14 37.87
CA ILE A 309 -3.21 -3.47 38.11
C ILE A 309 -2.74 -4.45 37.04
N VAL A 310 -2.98 -4.14 35.76
CA VAL A 310 -2.66 -5.03 34.65
C VAL A 310 -1.15 -5.26 34.55
N ARG A 311 -0.35 -4.20 34.65
CA ARG A 311 1.12 -4.29 34.59
C ARG A 311 1.66 -5.12 35.76
N GLY A 312 1.14 -4.89 36.97
CA GLY A 312 1.52 -5.63 38.16
C GLY A 312 1.25 -7.13 38.03
N GLN A 313 0.06 -7.52 37.57
CA GLN A 313 -0.30 -8.92 37.35
C GLN A 313 0.68 -9.60 36.38
N ILE A 314 0.90 -9.00 35.22
CA ILE A 314 1.76 -9.57 34.18
C ILE A 314 3.22 -9.70 34.66
N LEU A 315 3.76 -8.66 35.32
CA LEU A 315 5.14 -8.68 35.83
C LEU A 315 5.34 -9.66 37.00
N ASN A 316 4.27 -9.99 37.73
CA ASN A 316 4.29 -11.00 38.79
C ASN A 316 4.08 -12.43 38.26
N GLY A 317 3.92 -12.61 36.94
CA GLY A 317 3.74 -13.92 36.32
C GLY A 317 2.31 -14.46 36.45
N GLU A 318 1.34 -13.62 36.80
CA GLU A 318 -0.07 -13.97 36.75
C GLU A 318 -0.56 -14.06 35.29
N PRO A 319 -1.65 -14.79 35.01
CA PRO A 319 -2.26 -14.80 33.68
C PRO A 319 -2.64 -13.39 33.23
N ARG A 320 -2.54 -13.14 31.91
CA ARG A 320 -3.01 -11.91 31.27
C ARG A 320 -4.53 -11.74 31.40
N ILE A 321 -5.04 -10.60 30.96
CA ILE A 321 -6.46 -10.21 31.06
C ILE A 321 -7.42 -11.29 30.51
N ASP A 322 -7.03 -11.97 29.41
CA ASP A 322 -7.83 -13.04 28.81
C ASP A 322 -7.47 -14.46 29.31
N GLY A 323 -6.59 -14.56 30.30
CA GLY A 323 -6.14 -15.80 30.93
C GLY A 323 -4.97 -16.49 30.23
N ARG A 324 -4.41 -15.94 29.16
CA ARG A 324 -3.20 -16.48 28.49
C ARG A 324 -1.93 -16.19 29.27
N ASP A 325 -0.89 -16.97 28.97
CA ASP A 325 0.48 -16.59 29.29
C ASP A 325 1.02 -15.53 28.30
N THR A 326 2.27 -15.12 28.51
CA THR A 326 2.92 -14.09 27.72
C THR A 326 3.31 -14.54 26.30
N ARG A 327 3.26 -15.83 25.98
CA ARG A 327 3.76 -16.40 24.70
C ARG A 327 2.65 -16.91 23.79
N THR A 328 1.48 -17.24 24.34
CA THR A 328 0.39 -17.90 23.63
C THR A 328 -0.35 -16.94 22.71
N VAL A 329 -0.47 -17.32 21.43
CA VAL A 329 -1.31 -16.64 20.43
C VAL A 329 -2.78 -17.01 20.65
N ARG A 330 -3.72 -16.09 20.41
CA ARG A 330 -5.16 -16.37 20.51
C ARG A 330 -5.61 -17.41 19.47
N PRO A 331 -6.76 -18.08 19.69
CA PRO A 331 -7.32 -19.01 18.72
C PRO A 331 -7.48 -18.38 17.34
N ILE A 332 -7.11 -19.12 16.29
CA ILE A 332 -7.17 -18.66 14.89
C ILE A 332 -8.20 -19.51 14.13
N SER A 333 -9.05 -18.84 13.37
CA SER A 333 -9.97 -19.45 12.41
C SER A 333 -9.80 -18.77 11.06
N VAL A 334 -9.69 -19.59 10.01
CA VAL A 334 -9.54 -19.14 8.63
C VAL A 334 -10.66 -19.71 7.79
N ARG A 335 -11.33 -18.86 7.00
CA ARG A 335 -12.30 -19.28 5.97
C ARG A 335 -11.95 -18.61 4.65
N LEU A 336 -12.02 -19.37 3.57
CA LEU A 336 -11.69 -18.92 2.20
C LEU A 336 -12.96 -18.89 1.34
N GLY A 337 -12.94 -18.19 0.22
CA GLY A 337 -14.08 -18.12 -0.71
C GLY A 337 -15.37 -17.62 -0.06
N VAL A 338 -15.27 -16.77 0.95
CA VAL A 338 -16.41 -16.30 1.76
C VAL A 338 -17.39 -15.45 0.93
N LEU A 339 -16.89 -14.78 -0.10
CA LEU A 339 -17.69 -14.00 -1.04
C LEU A 339 -17.74 -14.68 -2.41
N PRO A 340 -18.91 -15.17 -2.87
CA PRO A 340 -19.03 -15.99 -4.08
C PRO A 340 -18.58 -15.33 -5.39
N ARG A 341 -18.61 -13.99 -5.46
CA ARG A 341 -18.29 -13.22 -6.67
C ARG A 341 -16.94 -12.50 -6.61
N ALA A 342 -16.27 -12.53 -5.47
CA ALA A 342 -14.92 -11.98 -5.38
C ALA A 342 -13.95 -12.83 -6.19
N HIS A 343 -12.83 -12.25 -6.64
CA HIS A 343 -11.80 -13.05 -7.31
C HIS A 343 -11.11 -13.96 -6.29
N GLY A 344 -10.83 -13.44 -5.09
CA GLY A 344 -10.49 -14.22 -3.91
C GLY A 344 -10.96 -13.53 -2.65
N SER A 345 -11.26 -14.29 -1.60
CA SER A 345 -11.69 -13.73 -0.31
C SER A 345 -11.31 -14.61 0.86
N ALA A 346 -10.91 -13.98 1.96
CA ALA A 346 -10.57 -14.65 3.20
C ALA A 346 -11.23 -13.93 4.39
N LEU A 347 -11.78 -14.71 5.31
CA LEU A 347 -12.15 -14.25 6.65
C LEU A 347 -11.13 -14.82 7.63
N PHE A 348 -10.20 -13.97 8.06
CA PHE A 348 -9.18 -14.32 9.04
C PHE A 348 -9.62 -13.80 10.41
N THR A 349 -9.78 -14.69 11.38
CA THR A 349 -10.14 -14.35 12.77
C THR A 349 -9.06 -14.85 13.71
N ARG A 350 -8.56 -13.97 14.58
CA ARG A 350 -7.63 -14.30 15.67
C ARG A 350 -8.15 -13.69 16.97
N GLY A 351 -8.67 -14.54 17.85
CA GLY A 351 -9.43 -14.10 19.02
C GLY A 351 -10.60 -13.20 18.59
N GLU A 352 -10.70 -12.01 19.19
CA GLU A 352 -11.70 -10.98 18.89
C GLU A 352 -11.17 -9.92 17.89
N THR A 353 -10.24 -10.31 17.02
CA THR A 353 -9.79 -9.51 15.88
C THR A 353 -10.11 -10.26 14.60
N GLN A 354 -10.91 -9.65 13.72
CA GLN A 354 -11.38 -10.25 12.48
C GLN A 354 -11.22 -9.30 11.31
N ALA A 355 -10.69 -9.82 10.21
CA ALA A 355 -10.56 -9.12 8.94
C ALA A 355 -11.22 -9.93 7.83
N LEU A 356 -12.20 -9.33 7.16
CA LEU A 356 -12.70 -9.79 5.87
C LEU A 356 -11.85 -9.14 4.79
N VAL A 357 -11.01 -9.93 4.14
CA VAL A 357 -10.07 -9.45 3.13
C VAL A 357 -10.46 -9.97 1.76
N VAL A 358 -10.51 -9.08 0.79
CA VAL A 358 -10.99 -9.37 -0.57
C VAL A 358 -9.93 -8.96 -1.57
N ALA A 359 -9.61 -9.88 -2.49
CA ALA A 359 -8.72 -9.64 -3.61
C ALA A 359 -9.52 -9.45 -4.90
N THR A 360 -9.15 -8.40 -5.64
CA THR A 360 -9.68 -8.08 -6.97
C THR A 360 -8.51 -7.96 -7.93
N LEU A 361 -8.66 -8.58 -9.10
CA LEU A 361 -7.67 -8.58 -10.18
C LEU A 361 -8.18 -7.69 -11.30
N GLY A 362 -7.34 -6.79 -11.77
CA GLY A 362 -7.62 -5.85 -12.84
C GLY A 362 -6.55 -5.90 -13.93
N THR A 363 -6.74 -5.09 -14.96
CA THR A 363 -5.78 -4.94 -16.05
C THR A 363 -4.80 -3.81 -15.75
N LYS A 364 -3.87 -3.55 -16.67
CA LYS A 364 -2.94 -2.42 -16.60
C LYS A 364 -3.65 -1.05 -16.57
N GLN A 365 -4.87 -0.94 -17.08
CA GLN A 365 -5.65 0.30 -17.00
C GLN A 365 -6.15 0.59 -15.58
N ASP A 366 -6.29 -0.45 -14.76
CA ASP A 366 -6.71 -0.34 -13.36
C ASP A 366 -5.56 0.03 -12.41
N GLU A 367 -4.32 0.14 -12.91
CA GLU A 367 -3.18 0.60 -12.11
C GLU A 367 -3.42 2.01 -11.58
N GLN A 368 -3.04 2.24 -10.33
CA GLN A 368 -3.19 3.54 -9.71
C GLN A 368 -2.07 4.47 -10.18
N ILE A 369 -2.42 5.56 -10.87
CA ILE A 369 -1.46 6.61 -11.20
C ILE A 369 -1.19 7.45 -9.96
N ILE A 370 0.07 7.50 -9.53
CA ILE A 370 0.53 8.31 -8.40
C ILE A 370 1.30 9.51 -8.94
N ASP A 371 0.70 10.68 -8.82
CA ASP A 371 1.32 11.97 -9.12
C ASP A 371 2.25 12.39 -7.96
N ALA A 372 3.38 11.70 -7.78
CA ALA A 372 4.32 11.99 -6.71
C ALA A 372 5.25 13.17 -7.07
N LEU A 373 5.78 13.82 -6.03
CA LEU A 373 6.68 14.97 -6.18
C LEU A 373 7.92 14.63 -7.02
N MET A 374 8.50 13.44 -6.82
CA MET A 374 9.72 12.97 -7.49
C MET A 374 9.47 12.32 -8.86
N GLY A 375 8.25 12.35 -9.38
CA GLY A 375 7.89 11.73 -10.65
C GLY A 375 6.56 10.99 -10.59
N GLU A 376 5.84 11.00 -11.71
CA GLU A 376 4.65 10.17 -11.83
C GLU A 376 5.05 8.69 -11.98
N TYR A 377 4.37 7.80 -11.27
CA TYR A 377 4.52 6.35 -11.45
C TYR A 377 3.17 5.65 -11.34
N ARG A 378 3.13 4.40 -11.77
CA ARG A 378 1.94 3.54 -11.69
C ARG A 378 2.16 2.46 -10.64
N ASP A 379 1.16 2.28 -9.80
CA ASP A 379 1.16 1.28 -8.75
C ASP A 379 0.19 0.15 -9.10
N ARG A 380 0.76 -1.03 -9.37
CA ARG A 380 0.00 -2.24 -9.70
C ARG A 380 -0.54 -2.98 -8.48
N PHE A 381 -0.13 -2.60 -7.27
CA PHE A 381 -0.55 -3.28 -6.04
C PHE A 381 -1.16 -2.30 -5.05
N MET A 382 -2.46 -2.36 -4.87
CA MET A 382 -3.20 -1.53 -3.92
C MET A 382 -3.59 -2.35 -2.70
N MET A 383 -3.35 -1.80 -1.51
CA MET A 383 -3.80 -2.38 -0.24
C MET A 383 -4.57 -1.31 0.52
N HIS A 384 -5.89 -1.43 0.54
CA HIS A 384 -6.77 -0.54 1.27
C HIS A 384 -7.23 -1.19 2.56
N TYR A 385 -7.13 -0.45 3.64
CA TYR A 385 -7.52 -0.88 4.98
C TYR A 385 -8.63 0.03 5.47
N ASN A 386 -9.71 -0.56 5.97
CA ASN A 386 -10.86 0.15 6.50
C ASN A 386 -11.19 -0.38 7.90
N MET A 387 -11.37 0.53 8.85
CA MET A 387 -11.75 0.22 10.23
C MET A 387 -13.04 0.95 10.59
N PRO A 388 -14.21 0.37 10.25
CA PRO A 388 -15.49 0.94 10.61
C PRO A 388 -15.71 0.94 12.13
N PRO A 389 -16.52 1.87 12.66
CA PRO A 389 -16.67 2.04 14.12
C PRO A 389 -17.34 0.84 14.81
N PHE A 390 -18.15 0.06 14.08
CA PHE A 390 -18.76 -1.15 14.62
C PHE A 390 -17.73 -2.22 14.99
N ALA A 391 -16.51 -2.19 14.41
CA ALA A 391 -15.46 -3.15 14.71
C ALA A 391 -14.98 -3.09 16.17
N THR A 392 -15.17 -1.95 16.83
CA THR A 392 -14.90 -1.75 18.26
C THR A 392 -16.17 -1.63 19.09
N GLY A 393 -17.35 -1.85 18.50
CA GLY A 393 -18.64 -1.66 19.16
C GLY A 393 -19.01 -0.20 19.41
N GLU A 394 -18.42 0.73 18.66
CA GLU A 394 -18.64 2.17 18.80
C GLU A 394 -19.49 2.74 17.65
N THR A 395 -20.04 3.94 17.85
CA THR A 395 -20.61 4.75 16.78
C THR A 395 -19.61 5.81 16.33
N GLY A 396 -19.55 6.11 15.03
CA GLY A 396 -18.65 7.14 14.53
C GLY A 396 -18.94 7.54 13.08
N ARG A 397 -18.30 8.61 12.64
CA ARG A 397 -18.42 9.07 11.25
C ARG A 397 -17.77 8.05 10.30
N ILE A 398 -18.53 7.59 9.32
CA ILE A 398 -18.05 6.81 8.18
C ILE A 398 -17.74 7.78 7.03
N GLY A 399 -16.64 7.56 6.30
CA GLY A 399 -16.27 8.42 5.19
C GLY A 399 -14.82 8.21 4.74
N VAL A 400 -14.07 9.32 4.63
CA VAL A 400 -12.68 9.27 4.17
C VAL A 400 -11.79 8.52 5.16
N PRO A 401 -10.85 7.68 4.70
CA PRO A 401 -9.92 6.98 5.57
C PRO A 401 -9.10 7.94 6.44
N LYS A 402 -9.00 7.62 7.72
CA LYS A 402 -8.20 8.36 8.70
C LYS A 402 -6.70 8.07 8.50
N ARG A 403 -5.85 8.92 9.07
CA ARG A 403 -4.38 8.72 9.04
C ARG A 403 -3.97 7.32 9.53
N ARG A 404 -4.60 6.80 10.60
CA ARG A 404 -4.33 5.46 11.14
C ARG A 404 -4.67 4.35 10.15
N GLU A 405 -5.80 4.47 9.45
CA GLU A 405 -6.24 3.48 8.46
C GLU A 405 -5.27 3.43 7.27
N ILE A 406 -4.84 4.59 6.77
CA ILE A 406 -3.81 4.68 5.71
C ILE A 406 -2.49 4.09 6.19
N GLY A 407 -2.06 4.40 7.42
CA GLY A 407 -0.84 3.84 8.01
C GLY A 407 -0.87 2.31 8.15
N HIS A 408 -1.98 1.76 8.64
CA HIS A 408 -2.15 0.31 8.75
C HIS A 408 -2.20 -0.38 7.38
N GLY A 409 -2.90 0.23 6.40
CA GLY A 409 -2.92 -0.23 5.02
C GLY A 409 -1.51 -0.26 4.42
N ARG A 410 -0.71 0.79 4.63
CA ARG A 410 0.69 0.82 4.17
C ARG A 410 1.56 -0.22 4.87
N LEU A 411 1.43 -0.41 6.17
CA LEU A 411 2.17 -1.47 6.88
C LEU A 411 1.84 -2.85 6.30
N ALA A 412 0.55 -3.13 6.08
CA ALA A 412 0.14 -4.39 5.49
C ALA A 412 0.65 -4.54 4.04
N LYS A 413 0.61 -3.45 3.26
CA LYS A 413 1.16 -3.40 1.91
C LYS A 413 2.64 -3.77 1.86
N ARG A 414 3.46 -3.10 2.68
CA ARG A 414 4.92 -3.35 2.79
C ARG A 414 5.22 -4.80 3.16
N SER A 415 4.37 -5.41 3.98
CA SER A 415 4.51 -6.80 4.41
C SER A 415 4.30 -7.80 3.26
N LEU A 416 3.48 -7.44 2.26
CA LEU A 416 3.06 -8.33 1.18
C LEU A 416 3.86 -8.14 -0.12
N ILE A 417 4.37 -6.93 -0.38
CA ILE A 417 5.13 -6.59 -1.60
C ILE A 417 6.26 -7.58 -1.91
N PRO A 418 7.12 -7.99 -0.95
CA PRO A 418 8.26 -8.85 -1.24
C PRO A 418 7.90 -10.22 -1.84
N LEU A 419 6.65 -10.66 -1.65
CA LEU A 419 6.18 -11.96 -2.12
C LEU A 419 5.33 -11.88 -3.39
N LEU A 420 5.07 -10.68 -3.90
CA LEU A 420 4.35 -10.53 -5.16
C LEU A 420 5.16 -11.18 -6.31
N PRO A 421 4.48 -11.82 -7.27
CA PRO A 421 5.13 -12.28 -8.49
C PRO A 421 5.72 -11.11 -9.29
N ALA A 422 6.67 -11.38 -10.18
CA ALA A 422 7.15 -10.38 -11.12
C ALA A 422 6.00 -9.94 -12.06
N PRO A 423 6.00 -8.69 -12.57
CA PRO A 423 4.98 -8.23 -13.53
C PRO A 423 4.86 -9.13 -14.76
N GLU A 424 5.99 -9.63 -15.27
CA GLU A 424 6.09 -10.53 -16.41
C GLU A 424 5.47 -11.91 -16.16
N ASP A 425 5.53 -12.40 -14.92
CA ASP A 425 4.95 -13.70 -14.54
C ASP A 425 3.45 -13.60 -14.23
N PHE A 426 2.99 -12.41 -13.80
CA PHE A 426 1.61 -12.18 -13.43
C PHE A 426 1.19 -10.73 -13.74
N GLN A 427 0.71 -10.53 -14.97
CA GLN A 427 0.42 -9.22 -15.58
C GLN A 427 -0.84 -8.52 -15.04
N TYR A 428 -1.33 -8.92 -13.86
CA TYR A 428 -2.53 -8.36 -13.25
C TYR A 428 -2.18 -7.22 -12.31
N THR A 429 -3.05 -6.21 -12.31
CA THR A 429 -3.18 -5.27 -11.21
C THR A 429 -3.91 -5.97 -10.07
N ILE A 430 -3.41 -5.83 -8.85
CA ILE A 430 -3.97 -6.49 -7.67
C ILE A 430 -4.45 -5.41 -6.70
N ARG A 431 -5.74 -5.43 -6.37
CA ARG A 431 -6.32 -4.62 -5.31
C ARG A 431 -6.79 -5.50 -4.18
N ILE A 432 -6.26 -5.26 -2.99
CA ILE A 432 -6.69 -5.88 -1.74
C ILE A 432 -7.45 -4.84 -0.92
N VAL A 433 -8.61 -5.24 -0.40
CA VAL A 433 -9.36 -4.44 0.56
C VAL A 433 -9.55 -5.28 1.82
N SER A 434 -9.07 -4.78 2.95
CA SER A 434 -9.28 -5.37 4.27
C SER A 434 -10.32 -4.57 5.03
N GLU A 435 -11.49 -5.17 5.22
CA GLU A 435 -12.56 -4.67 6.09
C GLU A 435 -12.42 -5.29 7.47
N ILE A 436 -12.10 -4.48 8.47
CA ILE A 436 -12.02 -4.95 9.85
C ILE A 436 -13.44 -5.07 10.41
N THR A 437 -13.83 -6.27 10.78
CA THR A 437 -15.17 -6.56 11.32
C THR A 437 -15.20 -6.64 12.83
N GLU A 438 -14.08 -7.01 13.45
CA GLU A 438 -13.87 -7.02 14.90
C GLU A 438 -12.43 -6.59 15.20
N SER A 439 -12.20 -5.83 16.28
CA SER A 439 -10.86 -5.41 16.67
C SER A 439 -10.67 -5.43 18.19
N ASN A 440 -9.83 -6.36 18.64
CA ASN A 440 -9.29 -6.38 19.99
C ASN A 440 -7.79 -6.67 20.00
N GLY A 441 -7.05 -6.15 19.03
CA GLY A 441 -5.60 -6.29 18.97
C GLY A 441 -5.10 -6.46 17.54
N SER A 442 -4.25 -5.54 17.11
CA SER A 442 -3.59 -5.49 15.81
C SER A 442 -4.35 -6.06 14.62
N SER A 443 -5.42 -5.37 14.26
CA SER A 443 -6.14 -5.60 13.01
C SER A 443 -5.26 -5.42 11.76
N SER A 444 -4.18 -4.63 11.83
CA SER A 444 -3.22 -4.52 10.72
C SER A 444 -2.50 -5.83 10.42
N MET A 445 -2.13 -6.60 11.44
CA MET A 445 -1.52 -7.92 11.24
C MET A 445 -2.54 -8.97 10.78
N ALA A 446 -3.81 -8.85 11.21
CA ALA A 446 -4.89 -9.65 10.64
C ALA A 446 -5.09 -9.35 9.14
N SER A 447 -4.95 -8.09 8.72
CA SER A 447 -4.99 -7.69 7.30
C SER A 447 -3.84 -8.27 6.48
N VAL A 448 -2.63 -8.41 7.04
CA VAL A 448 -1.51 -9.10 6.38
C VAL A 448 -1.86 -10.57 6.15
N CYS A 449 -2.30 -11.27 7.20
CA CYS A 449 -2.63 -12.68 7.12
C CYS A 449 -3.79 -12.93 6.14
N GLY A 450 -4.87 -12.15 6.25
CA GLY A 450 -6.01 -12.23 5.34
C GLY A 450 -5.67 -11.80 3.91
N GLY A 451 -4.77 -10.83 3.73
CA GLY A 451 -4.28 -10.41 2.41
C GLY A 451 -3.48 -11.49 1.70
N SER A 452 -2.58 -12.16 2.42
CA SER A 452 -1.85 -13.34 1.92
C SER A 452 -2.83 -14.42 1.44
N LEU A 453 -3.80 -14.79 2.30
CA LEU A 453 -4.79 -15.82 1.98
C LEU A 453 -5.71 -15.41 0.83
N ALA A 454 -6.19 -14.16 0.79
CA ALA A 454 -7.09 -13.69 -0.26
C ALA A 454 -6.40 -13.62 -1.63
N MET A 455 -5.10 -13.27 -1.68
CA MET A 455 -4.31 -13.33 -2.92
C MET A 455 -4.15 -14.77 -3.42
N MET A 456 -3.80 -15.69 -2.53
CA MET A 456 -3.67 -17.11 -2.87
C MET A 456 -5.01 -17.73 -3.29
N ASP A 457 -6.11 -17.38 -2.62
CA ASP A 457 -7.48 -17.78 -2.97
C ASP A 457 -7.90 -17.21 -4.33
N ALA A 458 -7.40 -16.03 -4.71
CA ALA A 458 -7.60 -15.46 -6.05
C ALA A 458 -6.75 -16.09 -7.15
N GLY A 459 -5.84 -17.01 -6.79
CA GLY A 459 -4.90 -17.64 -7.71
C GLY A 459 -3.71 -16.75 -8.09
N VAL A 460 -3.40 -15.72 -7.30
CA VAL A 460 -2.16 -14.95 -7.45
C VAL A 460 -0.98 -15.86 -7.08
N PRO A 461 0.03 -16.07 -7.94
CA PRO A 461 1.16 -16.95 -7.67
C PRO A 461 2.19 -16.25 -6.76
N VAL A 462 1.80 -15.96 -5.52
CA VAL A 462 2.71 -15.45 -4.49
C VAL A 462 3.70 -16.53 -4.06
N LYS A 463 4.91 -16.11 -3.68
CA LYS A 463 6.04 -17.04 -3.39
C LYS A 463 5.81 -17.93 -2.17
N ASP A 464 5.20 -17.39 -1.12
CA ASP A 464 4.93 -18.09 0.16
C ASP A 464 3.80 -17.34 0.90
N HIS A 465 3.40 -17.85 2.07
CA HIS A 465 2.52 -17.15 3.00
C HIS A 465 3.28 -16.07 3.77
N VAL A 466 2.61 -14.94 4.02
CA VAL A 466 3.07 -13.92 4.98
C VAL A 466 2.10 -13.85 6.15
N ALA A 467 2.61 -14.02 7.37
CA ALA A 467 1.85 -13.76 8.58
C ALA A 467 2.41 -12.57 9.34
N GLY A 468 1.55 -11.94 10.13
CA GLY A 468 1.88 -10.85 11.03
C GLY A 468 1.52 -11.17 12.48
N VAL A 469 2.39 -10.80 13.41
CA VAL A 469 2.12 -10.85 14.85
C VAL A 469 2.36 -9.47 15.46
N ALA A 470 1.50 -9.12 16.43
CA ALA A 470 1.70 -7.92 17.24
C ALA A 470 2.17 -8.32 18.61
N MET A 471 3.11 -7.54 19.10
CA MET A 471 3.88 -7.82 20.29
C MET A 471 3.88 -6.59 21.17
N GLY A 472 3.89 -6.81 22.47
CA GLY A 472 4.01 -5.75 23.46
C GLY A 472 5.14 -6.02 24.42
N LEU A 473 5.54 -4.99 25.14
CA LEU A 473 6.51 -5.09 26.20
C LEU A 473 6.10 -4.22 27.37
N ILE A 474 6.20 -4.77 28.57
CA ILE A 474 6.07 -4.06 29.85
C ILE A 474 7.44 -4.10 30.52
N LEU A 475 7.93 -2.96 30.99
CA LEU A 475 9.18 -2.78 31.71
C LEU A 475 8.92 -1.91 32.94
N ASP A 476 9.24 -2.42 34.12
CA ASP A 476 9.19 -1.65 35.37
C ASP A 476 10.24 -2.16 36.36
N GLY A 477 10.97 -1.23 37.00
CA GLY A 477 11.98 -1.55 38.01
C GLY A 477 13.05 -2.56 37.57
N GLY A 478 13.34 -2.64 36.26
CA GLY A 478 14.27 -3.62 35.67
C GLY A 478 13.68 -5.01 35.40
N LYS A 479 12.43 -5.28 35.77
CA LYS A 479 11.68 -6.46 35.35
C LYS A 479 10.96 -6.16 34.04
N PHE A 480 10.93 -7.12 33.13
CA PHE A 480 10.18 -6.98 31.88
C PHE A 480 9.40 -8.24 31.51
N ALA A 481 8.33 -8.05 30.75
CA ALA A 481 7.54 -9.12 30.13
C ALA A 481 7.29 -8.78 28.66
N VAL A 482 7.61 -9.73 27.78
CA VAL A 482 7.29 -9.64 26.34
C VAL A 482 5.96 -10.37 26.10
N LEU A 483 5.01 -9.70 25.48
CA LEU A 483 3.66 -10.19 25.24
C LEU A 483 3.47 -10.55 23.77
N THR A 484 3.07 -11.78 23.47
CA THR A 484 2.70 -12.23 22.14
C THR A 484 1.21 -12.03 21.88
N ASP A 485 0.88 -11.53 20.68
CA ASP A 485 -0.48 -11.31 20.22
C ASP A 485 -1.30 -10.47 21.21
N ILE A 486 -0.86 -9.21 21.35
CA ILE A 486 -1.41 -8.26 22.32
C ILE A 486 -2.87 -7.89 22.05
N LEU A 487 -3.59 -7.64 23.13
CA LEU A 487 -4.93 -7.08 23.16
C LEU A 487 -4.91 -5.56 22.97
N GLY A 488 -6.07 -4.97 22.70
CA GLY A 488 -6.20 -3.51 22.66
C GLY A 488 -5.80 -2.86 24.00
N ASP A 489 -6.22 -3.44 25.12
CA ASP A 489 -5.88 -2.94 26.46
C ASP A 489 -4.35 -2.99 26.70
N GLU A 490 -3.70 -4.09 26.30
CA GLU A 490 -2.26 -4.29 26.49
C GLU A 490 -1.40 -3.36 25.61
N ASP A 491 -1.90 -2.97 24.43
CA ASP A 491 -1.28 -1.95 23.56
C ASP A 491 -1.27 -0.57 24.22
N HIS A 492 -2.38 -0.20 24.85
CA HIS A 492 -2.51 1.09 25.53
C HIS A 492 -1.62 1.16 26.77
N LEU A 493 -1.51 0.05 27.52
CA LEU A 493 -0.80 -0.04 28.79
C LEU A 493 0.68 -0.44 28.67
N GLY A 494 1.09 -0.99 27.52
CA GLY A 494 2.46 -1.40 27.25
C GLY A 494 3.40 -0.22 26.98
N ASP A 495 4.68 -0.44 27.26
CA ASP A 495 5.77 0.54 27.11
C ASP A 495 6.37 0.54 25.70
N MET A 496 6.17 -0.56 24.98
CA MET A 496 6.53 -0.69 23.57
C MET A 496 5.52 -1.62 22.90
N ASP A 497 5.05 -1.21 21.73
CA ASP A 497 4.31 -2.05 20.81
C ASP A 497 5.09 -2.22 19.52
N PHE A 498 5.13 -3.45 19.01
CA PHE A 498 5.76 -3.70 17.73
C PHE A 498 5.05 -4.79 16.95
N LYS A 499 5.20 -4.71 15.64
CA LYS A 499 4.48 -5.52 14.67
C LYS A 499 5.52 -6.12 13.74
N VAL A 500 5.53 -7.44 13.66
CA VAL A 500 6.48 -8.19 12.85
C VAL A 500 5.69 -9.01 11.85
N ALA A 501 5.96 -8.78 10.56
CA ALA A 501 5.40 -9.56 9.47
C ALA A 501 6.52 -10.23 8.67
N GLY A 502 6.24 -11.40 8.12
CA GLY A 502 7.23 -12.16 7.39
C GLY A 502 6.78 -13.59 7.08
N THR A 503 7.70 -14.31 6.45
CA THR A 503 7.59 -15.71 6.07
C THR A 503 8.32 -16.58 7.09
N GLU A 504 8.48 -17.86 6.75
CA GLU A 504 9.38 -18.77 7.46
C GLU A 504 10.86 -18.41 7.26
N ASN A 505 11.19 -17.81 6.12
CA ASN A 505 12.57 -17.47 5.73
C ASN A 505 13.06 -16.17 6.36
N GLY A 506 12.16 -15.22 6.62
CA GLY A 506 12.55 -13.95 7.22
C GLY A 506 11.43 -12.92 7.36
N VAL A 507 11.81 -11.75 7.83
CA VAL A 507 10.96 -10.59 8.05
C VAL A 507 10.77 -9.84 6.74
N THR A 508 9.51 -9.50 6.44
CA THR A 508 9.13 -8.63 5.32
C THR A 508 8.81 -7.21 5.77
N ALA A 509 8.33 -7.03 7.00
CA ALA A 509 8.13 -5.72 7.61
C ALA A 509 8.29 -5.78 9.13
N LEU A 510 8.90 -4.73 9.69
CA LEU A 510 9.00 -4.49 11.12
C LEU A 510 8.59 -3.05 11.41
N GLN A 511 7.62 -2.88 12.30
CA GLN A 511 7.20 -1.59 12.84
C GLN A 511 7.33 -1.63 14.37
N MET A 512 7.95 -0.61 14.97
CA MET A 512 8.11 -0.51 16.43
C MET A 512 7.75 0.90 16.87
N ASP A 513 7.03 1.01 17.98
CA ASP A 513 6.72 2.24 18.70
C ASP A 513 7.10 2.03 20.17
N ILE A 514 8.01 2.86 20.66
CA ILE A 514 8.56 2.77 22.01
C ILE A 514 8.18 4.06 22.75
N LYS A 515 7.48 3.90 23.87
CA LYS A 515 6.93 5.00 24.67
C LYS A 515 7.86 5.45 25.79
N ILE A 516 8.80 4.59 26.21
CA ILE A 516 9.72 4.84 27.32
C ILE A 516 11.18 4.71 26.89
N GLN A 517 12.09 5.23 27.71
CA GLN A 517 13.51 4.96 27.58
C GLN A 517 13.90 3.65 28.27
N GLY A 518 15.08 3.10 27.94
CA GLY A 518 15.65 1.95 28.65
C GLY A 518 15.41 0.57 28.01
N ILE A 519 14.83 0.51 26.81
CA ILE A 519 14.72 -0.74 26.05
C ILE A 519 16.07 -1.02 25.37
N THR A 520 16.79 -2.01 25.88
CA THR A 520 18.13 -2.36 25.36
C THR A 520 18.05 -3.25 24.12
N LYS A 521 19.19 -3.39 23.42
CA LYS A 521 19.34 -4.32 22.29
C LYS A 521 18.99 -5.76 22.69
N GLU A 522 19.39 -6.18 23.88
CA GLU A 522 19.18 -7.52 24.39
C GLU A 522 17.69 -7.78 24.61
N ILE A 523 16.96 -6.80 25.14
CA ILE A 523 15.50 -6.87 25.28
C ILE A 523 14.84 -6.99 23.90
N MET A 524 15.25 -6.18 22.93
CA MET A 524 14.71 -6.25 21.56
C MET A 524 14.99 -7.61 20.90
N GLN A 525 16.16 -8.20 21.14
CA GLN A 525 16.51 -9.52 20.62
C GLN A 525 15.60 -10.62 21.17
N VAL A 526 15.34 -10.61 22.49
CA VAL A 526 14.37 -11.54 23.11
C VAL A 526 12.97 -11.33 22.53
N ALA A 527 12.57 -10.07 22.35
CA ALA A 527 11.26 -9.72 21.84
C ALA A 527 11.05 -10.20 20.38
N LEU A 528 12.05 -10.02 19.52
CA LEU A 528 12.00 -10.48 18.12
C LEU A 528 12.04 -12.01 18.01
N ALA A 529 12.80 -12.70 18.88
CA ALA A 529 12.80 -14.16 18.92
C ALA A 529 11.41 -14.71 19.28
N GLN A 530 10.78 -14.16 20.31
CA GLN A 530 9.41 -14.53 20.68
C GLN A 530 8.38 -14.16 19.60
N ALA A 531 8.58 -13.04 18.90
CA ALA A 531 7.75 -12.67 17.76
C ALA A 531 7.86 -13.67 16.60
N ARG A 532 9.05 -14.19 16.33
CA ARG A 532 9.26 -15.25 15.33
C ARG A 532 8.47 -16.49 15.68
N GLU A 533 8.52 -16.95 16.93
CA GLU A 533 7.72 -18.10 17.40
C GLU A 533 6.22 -17.88 17.14
N GLY A 534 5.68 -16.72 17.54
CA GLY A 534 4.28 -16.37 17.33
C GLY A 534 3.90 -16.29 15.84
N ARG A 535 4.77 -15.70 15.01
CA ARG A 535 4.58 -15.60 13.54
C ARG A 535 4.52 -16.98 12.89
N LEU A 536 5.46 -17.88 13.21
CA LEU A 536 5.51 -19.24 12.66
C LEU A 536 4.28 -20.07 13.08
N HIS A 537 3.80 -19.88 14.32
CA HIS A 537 2.55 -20.51 14.76
C HIS A 537 1.35 -20.06 13.90
N ILE A 538 1.23 -18.76 13.62
CA ILE A 538 0.16 -18.21 12.77
C ILE A 538 0.30 -18.73 11.32
N LEU A 539 1.51 -18.75 10.77
CA LEU A 539 1.78 -19.30 9.43
C LEU A 539 1.33 -20.75 9.31
N THR A 540 1.60 -21.57 10.34
CA THR A 540 1.16 -22.97 10.38
C THR A 540 -0.37 -23.05 10.25
N LYS A 541 -1.11 -22.22 10.98
CA LYS A 541 -2.59 -22.16 10.88
C LYS A 541 -3.11 -21.65 9.54
N MET A 542 -2.37 -20.78 8.88
CA MET A 542 -2.71 -20.32 7.53
C MET A 542 -2.47 -21.43 6.48
N LYS A 543 -1.35 -22.14 6.56
CA LYS A 543 -1.00 -23.26 5.68
C LYS A 543 -1.97 -24.45 5.85
N GLU A 544 -2.43 -24.72 7.06
CA GLU A 544 -3.49 -25.70 7.33
C GLU A 544 -4.80 -25.39 6.55
N ALA A 545 -5.09 -24.10 6.32
CA ALA A 545 -6.30 -23.67 5.62
C ALA A 545 -6.11 -23.61 4.09
N LEU A 546 -4.91 -23.23 3.64
CA LEU A 546 -4.54 -23.16 2.23
C LEU A 546 -3.04 -23.41 2.10
N ASP A 547 -2.63 -24.54 1.51
CA ASP A 547 -1.21 -24.88 1.40
C ASP A 547 -0.44 -23.90 0.51
N GLY A 548 -1.04 -23.48 -0.61
CA GLY A 548 -0.49 -22.47 -1.52
C GLY A 548 -1.56 -21.88 -2.44
N SER A 549 -1.15 -21.05 -3.39
CA SER A 549 -2.05 -20.40 -4.34
C SER A 549 -2.87 -21.41 -5.15
N ARG A 550 -4.14 -21.06 -5.40
CA ARG A 550 -4.98 -21.83 -6.34
C ARG A 550 -4.35 -21.82 -7.73
N GLY A 551 -4.39 -22.96 -8.42
CA GLY A 551 -3.83 -23.10 -9.78
C GLY A 551 -4.67 -22.42 -10.87
N GLU A 552 -5.94 -22.10 -10.59
CA GLU A 552 -6.84 -21.43 -11.51
C GLU A 552 -7.38 -20.13 -10.90
N LEU A 553 -7.43 -19.08 -11.72
CA LEU A 553 -8.11 -17.83 -11.34
C LEU A 553 -9.63 -18.01 -11.31
N SER A 554 -10.32 -17.16 -10.55
CA SER A 554 -11.78 -17.08 -10.53
C SER A 554 -12.38 -16.95 -11.93
N ALA A 555 -13.54 -17.56 -12.16
CA ALA A 555 -14.31 -17.40 -13.40
C ALA A 555 -14.79 -15.96 -13.64
N PHE A 556 -14.80 -15.12 -12.60
CA PHE A 556 -15.16 -13.70 -12.69
C PHE A 556 -13.94 -12.79 -12.91
N ALA A 557 -12.73 -13.32 -12.75
CA ALA A 557 -11.51 -12.56 -13.02
C ALA A 557 -11.32 -12.40 -14.54
N PRO A 558 -10.83 -11.24 -15.00
CA PRO A 558 -10.54 -11.06 -16.41
C PRO A 558 -9.47 -12.08 -16.84
N ARG A 559 -9.72 -12.86 -17.89
CA ARG A 559 -8.71 -13.72 -18.51
C ARG A 559 -7.86 -12.87 -19.43
N MET A 560 -6.53 -13.04 -19.36
CA MET A 560 -5.59 -12.38 -20.26
C MET A 560 -5.06 -13.38 -21.28
N LEU A 561 -5.23 -13.07 -22.56
CA LEU A 561 -4.59 -13.75 -23.68
C LEU A 561 -3.44 -12.88 -24.18
N THR A 562 -2.23 -13.43 -24.18
CA THR A 562 -1.04 -12.74 -24.67
C THR A 562 -0.67 -13.28 -26.04
N ILE A 563 -0.46 -12.40 -27.01
CA ILE A 563 0.10 -12.72 -28.32
C ILE A 563 1.27 -11.80 -28.63
N LYS A 564 2.22 -12.29 -29.41
CA LYS A 564 3.35 -11.50 -29.90
C LYS A 564 3.24 -11.30 -31.40
N ILE A 565 3.31 -10.06 -31.83
CA ILE A 565 3.28 -9.65 -33.24
C ILE A 565 4.62 -8.99 -33.62
N ASN A 566 4.86 -8.81 -34.91
CA ASN A 566 5.98 -7.99 -35.37
C ASN A 566 5.75 -6.52 -34.93
N PRO A 567 6.72 -5.87 -34.25
CA PRO A 567 6.62 -4.46 -33.84
C PRO A 567 6.24 -3.48 -34.96
N GLU A 568 6.65 -3.76 -36.21
CA GLU A 568 6.31 -2.92 -37.36
C GLU A 568 4.79 -2.88 -37.65
N LYS A 569 4.08 -3.95 -37.27
CA LYS A 569 2.63 -4.11 -37.49
C LYS A 569 1.75 -3.56 -36.37
N ILE A 570 2.35 -3.02 -35.30
CA ILE A 570 1.61 -2.34 -34.23
C ILE A 570 0.72 -1.23 -34.82
N ARG A 571 1.20 -0.55 -35.87
CA ARG A 571 0.46 0.51 -36.56
C ARG A 571 -0.85 0.02 -37.20
N ASP A 572 -0.87 -1.22 -37.68
CA ASP A 572 -2.03 -1.82 -38.35
C ASP A 572 -3.12 -2.16 -37.32
N VAL A 573 -2.71 -2.66 -36.15
CA VAL A 573 -3.61 -2.98 -35.03
C VAL A 573 -4.21 -1.72 -34.39
N ILE A 574 -3.40 -0.69 -34.17
CA ILE A 574 -3.87 0.59 -33.62
C ILE A 574 -4.77 1.31 -34.64
N GLY A 575 -4.36 1.30 -35.92
CA GLY A 575 -5.01 2.04 -36.99
C GLY A 575 -4.83 3.56 -36.88
N LYS A 576 -5.31 4.29 -37.89
CA LYS A 576 -5.17 5.75 -37.94
C LYS A 576 -5.89 6.41 -36.75
N GLY A 577 -5.13 7.03 -35.85
CA GLY A 577 -5.66 7.71 -34.67
C GLY A 577 -6.29 6.78 -33.63
N GLY A 578 -5.98 5.48 -33.65
CA GLY A 578 -6.56 4.50 -32.73
C GLY A 578 -7.95 3.98 -33.12
N ALA A 579 -8.40 4.22 -34.36
CA ALA A 579 -9.75 3.83 -34.78
C ALA A 579 -9.95 2.30 -34.79
N THR A 580 -8.97 1.54 -35.28
CA THR A 580 -9.07 0.08 -35.39
C THR A 580 -9.11 -0.57 -34.01
N ILE A 581 -8.20 -0.20 -33.11
CA ILE A 581 -8.17 -0.75 -31.76
C ILE A 581 -9.44 -0.38 -30.98
N ARG A 582 -9.96 0.84 -31.12
CA ARG A 582 -11.22 1.26 -30.47
C ARG A 582 -12.40 0.43 -30.95
N ALA A 583 -12.55 0.27 -32.27
CA ALA A 583 -13.62 -0.56 -32.84
C ALA A 583 -13.50 -2.01 -32.35
N LEU A 584 -12.27 -2.56 -32.32
CA LEU A 584 -12.03 -3.91 -31.82
C LEU A 584 -12.41 -4.06 -30.34
N THR A 585 -12.02 -3.11 -29.49
CA THR A 585 -12.38 -3.12 -28.05
C THR A 585 -13.87 -2.91 -27.82
N GLU A 586 -14.54 -2.05 -28.59
CA GLU A 586 -15.98 -1.78 -28.47
C GLU A 586 -16.82 -2.98 -28.93
N GLU A 587 -16.47 -3.59 -30.06
CA GLU A 587 -17.24 -4.71 -30.64
C GLU A 587 -17.07 -6.01 -29.86
N THR A 588 -15.88 -6.27 -29.31
CA THR A 588 -15.60 -7.49 -28.54
C THR A 588 -15.78 -7.30 -27.04
N GLY A 589 -15.92 -6.06 -26.56
CA GLY A 589 -15.94 -5.75 -25.13
C GLY A 589 -14.64 -6.10 -24.40
N THR A 590 -13.53 -6.25 -25.12
CA THR A 590 -12.22 -6.59 -24.57
C THR A 590 -11.40 -5.34 -24.27
N GLN A 591 -10.45 -5.44 -23.35
CA GLN A 591 -9.39 -4.44 -23.18
C GLN A 591 -8.12 -4.95 -23.83
N ILE A 592 -7.49 -4.13 -24.67
CA ILE A 592 -6.31 -4.51 -25.43
C ILE A 592 -5.19 -3.53 -25.09
N ASP A 593 -4.11 -4.04 -24.49
CA ASP A 593 -2.88 -3.30 -24.25
C ASP A 593 -1.81 -3.77 -25.25
N ILE A 594 -1.12 -2.82 -25.87
CA ILE A 594 -0.08 -3.09 -26.87
C ILE A 594 1.23 -2.49 -26.36
N SER A 595 2.26 -3.33 -26.24
CA SER A 595 3.61 -2.92 -25.88
C SER A 595 4.45 -2.65 -27.13
N ASP A 596 5.45 -1.77 -27.00
CA ASP A 596 6.32 -1.35 -28.11
C ASP A 596 7.16 -2.50 -28.69
N ASP A 597 7.34 -3.59 -27.93
CA ASP A 597 8.03 -4.80 -28.37
C ASP A 597 7.15 -5.78 -29.18
N GLY A 598 5.91 -5.37 -29.48
CA GLY A 598 4.94 -6.18 -30.22
C GLY A 598 4.15 -7.15 -29.35
N THR A 599 4.27 -7.11 -28.02
CA THR A 599 3.44 -7.91 -27.12
C THR A 599 2.06 -7.27 -26.96
N ILE A 600 1.00 -8.04 -27.26
CA ILE A 600 -0.39 -7.61 -27.11
C ILE A 600 -1.07 -8.47 -26.04
N VAL A 601 -1.67 -7.80 -25.06
CA VAL A 601 -2.44 -8.43 -23.98
C VAL A 601 -3.91 -8.10 -24.14
N ILE A 602 -4.73 -9.14 -24.33
CA ILE A 602 -6.19 -9.04 -24.52
C ILE A 602 -6.87 -9.54 -23.25
N ALA A 603 -7.56 -8.65 -22.55
CA ALA A 603 -8.27 -8.97 -21.31
C ALA A 603 -9.79 -8.97 -21.51
N SER A 604 -10.46 -10.03 -21.06
CA SER A 604 -11.92 -10.12 -20.99
C SER A 604 -12.39 -11.10 -19.93
N VAL A 605 -13.58 -10.88 -19.37
CA VAL A 605 -14.27 -11.87 -18.51
C VAL A 605 -14.87 -13.02 -19.32
N ASP A 606 -15.10 -12.82 -20.62
CA ASP A 606 -15.60 -13.83 -21.55
C ASP A 606 -14.47 -14.30 -22.47
N GLU A 607 -14.09 -15.57 -22.32
CA GLU A 607 -13.03 -16.20 -23.10
C GLU A 607 -13.35 -16.24 -24.60
N ALA A 608 -14.62 -16.37 -24.99
CA ALA A 608 -15.02 -16.40 -26.39
C ALA A 608 -14.75 -15.04 -27.06
N GLN A 609 -15.04 -13.95 -26.36
CA GLN A 609 -14.77 -12.59 -26.83
C GLN A 609 -13.27 -12.31 -26.91
N ALA A 610 -12.49 -12.77 -25.93
CA ALA A 610 -11.03 -12.64 -25.98
C ALA A 610 -10.43 -13.36 -27.19
N LYS A 611 -10.89 -14.59 -27.47
CA LYS A 611 -10.46 -15.36 -28.65
C LYS A 611 -10.88 -14.70 -29.96
N GLU A 612 -12.05 -14.08 -30.03
CA GLU A 612 -12.48 -13.35 -31.23
C GLU A 612 -11.61 -12.11 -31.47
N ALA A 613 -11.28 -11.34 -30.41
CA ALA A 613 -10.34 -10.24 -30.52
C ALA A 613 -8.95 -10.72 -30.97
N GLN A 614 -8.47 -11.84 -30.40
CA GLN A 614 -7.21 -12.46 -30.78
C GLN A 614 -7.19 -12.85 -32.27
N ARG A 615 -8.25 -13.51 -32.76
CA ARG A 615 -8.40 -13.91 -34.16
C ARG A 615 -8.28 -12.71 -35.09
N ARG A 616 -9.01 -11.63 -34.79
CA ARG A 616 -8.98 -10.40 -35.60
C ARG A 616 -7.61 -9.72 -35.60
N ILE A 617 -6.91 -9.69 -34.47
CA ILE A 617 -5.55 -9.15 -34.42
C ILE A 617 -4.59 -9.99 -35.25
N VAL A 618 -4.70 -11.32 -35.19
CA VAL A 618 -3.91 -12.22 -36.03
C VAL A 618 -4.21 -11.98 -37.51
N GLU A 619 -5.47 -11.76 -37.90
CA GLU A 619 -5.83 -11.44 -39.29
C GLU A 619 -5.27 -10.09 -39.76
N LEU A 620 -5.29 -9.07 -38.91
CA LEU A 620 -4.70 -7.76 -39.19
C LEU A 620 -3.16 -7.82 -39.31
N THR A 621 -2.55 -8.74 -38.56
CA THR A 621 -1.09 -8.87 -38.48
C THR A 621 -0.55 -10.05 -39.28
N ALA A 622 -1.39 -10.78 -40.00
CA ALA A 622 -0.97 -11.86 -40.87
C ALA A 622 -0.07 -11.30 -41.99
N ASP A 623 1.05 -11.98 -42.24
CA ASP A 623 1.85 -11.72 -43.43
C ASP A 623 1.23 -12.40 -44.64
N VAL A 624 1.25 -11.68 -45.76
CA VAL A 624 0.90 -12.27 -47.04
C VAL A 624 2.15 -12.93 -47.60
N GLU A 625 2.24 -14.25 -47.47
CA GLU A 625 3.39 -15.03 -47.95
C GLU A 625 3.33 -15.19 -49.47
N VAL A 626 4.43 -14.83 -50.14
CA VAL A 626 4.60 -15.04 -51.57
C VAL A 626 4.58 -16.55 -51.85
N GLY A 627 3.61 -16.98 -52.65
CA GLY A 627 3.37 -18.39 -52.99
C GLY A 627 2.19 -19.03 -52.28
N GLN A 628 1.57 -18.39 -51.28
CA GLN A 628 0.39 -18.92 -50.59
C GLN A 628 -0.90 -18.57 -51.35
N ILE A 629 -1.93 -19.43 -51.18
CA ILE A 629 -3.26 -19.26 -51.79
C ILE A 629 -4.20 -18.68 -50.73
N TYR A 630 -4.92 -17.64 -51.10
CA TYR A 630 -5.88 -16.95 -50.24
C TYR A 630 -7.25 -16.86 -50.91
N GLU A 631 -8.32 -16.85 -50.11
CA GLU A 631 -9.68 -16.53 -50.56
C GLU A 631 -9.91 -15.04 -50.40
N GLY A 632 -10.25 -14.36 -51.50
CA GLY A 632 -10.42 -12.92 -51.51
C GLY A 632 -11.62 -12.46 -52.32
N SER A 633 -12.20 -11.33 -51.92
CA SER A 633 -13.33 -10.73 -52.61
C SER A 633 -12.87 -9.67 -53.61
N VAL A 634 -13.43 -9.67 -54.82
CA VAL A 634 -13.17 -8.64 -55.83
C VAL A 634 -13.77 -7.29 -55.40
N LEU A 635 -12.93 -6.31 -55.09
CA LEU A 635 -13.37 -4.97 -54.68
C LEU A 635 -13.75 -4.10 -55.88
N ARG A 636 -12.93 -4.12 -56.93
CA ARG A 636 -13.15 -3.32 -58.13
C ARG A 636 -12.50 -3.95 -59.36
N LEU A 637 -13.13 -3.73 -60.51
CA LEU A 637 -12.61 -4.13 -61.82
C LEU A 637 -11.95 -2.91 -62.48
N LEU A 638 -10.83 -3.14 -63.16
CA LEU A 638 -10.08 -2.16 -63.95
C LEU A 638 -9.94 -2.73 -65.37
N ASP A 639 -9.65 -1.87 -66.36
CA ASP A 639 -9.52 -2.31 -67.76
C ASP A 639 -8.40 -3.35 -67.99
N PHE A 640 -7.44 -3.43 -67.06
CA PHE A 640 -6.26 -4.30 -67.14
C PHE A 640 -6.18 -5.34 -66.01
N GLY A 641 -7.20 -5.44 -65.14
CA GLY A 641 -7.22 -6.42 -64.06
C GLY A 641 -8.34 -6.23 -63.05
N ALA A 642 -8.25 -6.93 -61.91
CA ALA A 642 -9.14 -6.77 -60.78
C ALA A 642 -8.34 -6.49 -59.50
N ILE A 643 -8.87 -5.66 -58.61
CA ILE A 643 -8.35 -5.53 -57.25
C ILE A 643 -9.12 -6.52 -56.38
N VAL A 644 -8.39 -7.44 -55.76
CA VAL A 644 -8.93 -8.45 -54.86
C VAL A 644 -8.40 -8.18 -53.46
N GLN A 645 -9.31 -8.11 -52.48
CA GLN A 645 -8.95 -8.03 -51.08
C GLN A 645 -8.58 -9.41 -50.58
N VAL A 646 -7.32 -9.57 -50.17
CA VAL A 646 -6.75 -10.88 -49.76
C VAL A 646 -6.84 -11.04 -48.24
N LEU A 647 -6.57 -9.95 -47.53
CA LEU A 647 -6.74 -9.81 -46.08
C LEU A 647 -7.32 -8.42 -45.79
N PRO A 648 -7.94 -8.20 -44.61
CA PRO A 648 -8.42 -6.88 -44.22
C PRO A 648 -7.32 -5.81 -44.33
N GLY A 649 -7.53 -4.82 -45.20
CA GLY A 649 -6.57 -3.74 -45.46
C GLY A 649 -5.41 -4.09 -46.42
N ARG A 650 -5.35 -5.31 -46.96
CA ARG A 650 -4.35 -5.71 -47.98
C ARG A 650 -5.01 -6.13 -49.30
N ASP A 651 -4.80 -5.28 -50.29
CA ASP A 651 -5.33 -5.42 -51.63
C ASP A 651 -4.24 -5.87 -52.60
N GLY A 652 -4.56 -6.82 -53.47
CA GLY A 652 -3.67 -7.26 -54.54
C GLY A 652 -4.25 -7.02 -55.92
N LEU A 653 -3.39 -6.75 -56.88
CA LEU A 653 -3.74 -6.62 -58.29
C LEU A 653 -3.67 -7.99 -58.96
N LEU A 654 -4.82 -8.46 -59.42
CA LEU A 654 -4.96 -9.59 -60.31
C LEU A 654 -4.95 -9.07 -61.76
N HIS A 655 -3.81 -9.20 -62.44
CA HIS A 655 -3.67 -8.72 -63.81
C HIS A 655 -4.46 -9.61 -64.80
N ILE A 656 -4.97 -9.05 -65.89
CA ILE A 656 -5.80 -9.78 -66.88
C ILE A 656 -5.14 -11.06 -67.43
N SER A 657 -3.81 -11.07 -67.53
CA SER A 657 -3.03 -12.23 -67.99
C SER A 657 -2.97 -13.39 -67.00
N GLU A 658 -3.31 -13.15 -65.74
CA GLU A 658 -3.19 -14.07 -64.61
C GLU A 658 -4.56 -14.60 -64.11
N ILE A 659 -5.66 -14.28 -64.82
CA ILE A 659 -7.03 -14.67 -64.44
C ILE A 659 -7.40 -16.06 -64.99
N ALA A 660 -7.14 -16.34 -66.26
CA ALA A 660 -7.58 -17.55 -66.95
C ALA A 660 -6.49 -18.16 -67.84
N ASN A 661 -6.67 -19.42 -68.26
CA ASN A 661 -5.74 -20.09 -69.17
C ASN A 661 -5.96 -19.70 -70.64
N TYR A 662 -7.09 -19.06 -70.95
CA TYR A 662 -7.43 -18.51 -72.26
C TYR A 662 -7.36 -16.97 -72.29
N ARG A 663 -7.38 -16.40 -73.50
CA ARG A 663 -7.34 -14.95 -73.71
C ARG A 663 -8.70 -14.32 -73.39
N ILE A 664 -8.73 -13.46 -72.38
CA ILE A 664 -9.93 -12.71 -71.98
C ILE A 664 -10.02 -11.42 -72.82
N ALA A 665 -11.17 -11.20 -73.47
CA ALA A 665 -11.41 -9.98 -74.25
C ALA A 665 -11.98 -8.84 -73.36
N ASN A 666 -12.80 -9.18 -72.37
CA ASN A 666 -13.36 -8.25 -71.39
C ASN A 666 -13.39 -8.91 -70.00
N ILE A 667 -12.89 -8.21 -68.98
CA ILE A 667 -12.78 -8.72 -67.61
C ILE A 667 -14.17 -8.92 -66.97
N ASN A 668 -15.15 -8.11 -67.37
CA ASN A 668 -16.52 -8.19 -66.85
C ASN A 668 -17.23 -9.52 -67.17
N ASP A 669 -16.73 -10.26 -68.16
CA ASP A 669 -17.29 -11.56 -68.54
C ASP A 669 -16.87 -12.67 -67.57
N VAL A 670 -15.84 -12.44 -66.76
CA VAL A 670 -15.14 -13.47 -65.98
C VAL A 670 -15.15 -13.20 -64.48
N LEU A 671 -15.11 -11.93 -64.08
CA LEU A 671 -15.13 -11.51 -62.68
C LEU A 671 -16.25 -10.50 -62.44
N LYS A 672 -16.93 -10.62 -61.30
CA LYS A 672 -17.90 -9.63 -60.82
C LYS A 672 -17.40 -8.97 -59.55
N VAL A 673 -17.72 -7.69 -59.37
CA VAL A 673 -17.50 -6.99 -58.09
C VAL A 673 -18.26 -7.73 -56.98
N GLY A 674 -17.59 -8.03 -55.87
CA GLY A 674 -18.09 -8.82 -54.75
C GLY A 674 -17.92 -10.35 -54.88
N GLN A 675 -17.42 -10.85 -56.01
CA GLN A 675 -17.18 -12.29 -56.19
C GLN A 675 -16.02 -12.78 -55.32
N GLN A 676 -16.22 -13.91 -54.64
CA GLN A 676 -15.17 -14.63 -53.92
C GLN A 676 -14.35 -15.48 -54.89
N VAL A 677 -13.02 -15.33 -54.86
CA VAL A 677 -12.08 -16.07 -55.71
C VAL A 677 -10.86 -16.52 -54.91
N ARG A 678 -10.34 -17.72 -55.20
CA ARG A 678 -9.05 -18.16 -54.68
C ARG A 678 -7.95 -17.60 -55.55
N VAL A 679 -6.94 -16.97 -54.95
CA VAL A 679 -5.84 -16.29 -55.64
C VAL A 679 -4.51 -16.67 -54.99
N LYS A 680 -3.48 -16.93 -55.78
CA LYS A 680 -2.11 -17.15 -55.30
C LYS A 680 -1.31 -15.86 -55.42
N VAL A 681 -0.55 -15.53 -54.38
CA VAL A 681 0.35 -14.37 -54.40
C VAL A 681 1.62 -14.76 -55.14
N ILE A 682 1.93 -14.09 -56.25
CA ILE A 682 3.13 -14.37 -57.06
C ILE A 682 4.31 -13.53 -56.60
N GLU A 683 4.06 -12.27 -56.28
CA GLU A 683 5.12 -11.29 -56.05
C GLU A 683 4.60 -10.19 -55.14
N ALA A 684 5.43 -9.70 -54.23
CA ALA A 684 5.16 -8.56 -53.38
C ALA A 684 6.22 -7.49 -53.68
N ASP A 685 5.80 -6.26 -53.99
CA ASP A 685 6.74 -5.16 -54.22
C ASP A 685 7.19 -4.48 -52.92
N ASP A 686 8.31 -3.76 -52.95
CA ASP A 686 8.86 -3.01 -51.81
C ASP A 686 7.94 -1.91 -51.26
N LYS A 687 6.82 -1.62 -51.94
CA LYS A 687 5.79 -0.63 -51.55
C LYS A 687 4.51 -1.30 -51.02
N GLY A 688 4.54 -2.62 -50.77
CA GLY A 688 3.44 -3.38 -50.19
C GLY A 688 2.31 -3.73 -51.17
N ARG A 689 2.52 -3.59 -52.50
CA ARG A 689 1.54 -3.98 -53.52
C ARG A 689 1.74 -5.44 -53.89
N LEU A 690 0.66 -6.21 -53.82
CA LEU A 690 0.65 -7.65 -54.07
C LEU A 690 0.23 -7.93 -55.51
N ARG A 691 0.97 -8.80 -56.21
CA ARG A 691 0.56 -9.37 -57.51
C ARG A 691 -0.06 -10.74 -57.30
N LEU A 692 -1.28 -10.90 -57.80
CA LEU A 692 -2.10 -12.09 -57.61
C LEU A 692 -2.27 -12.86 -58.93
N SER A 693 -2.45 -14.17 -58.83
CA SER A 693 -2.80 -15.04 -59.96
C SER A 693 -3.74 -16.16 -59.59
N ILE A 694 -4.77 -16.31 -60.42
CA ILE A 694 -5.69 -17.44 -60.42
C ILE A 694 -5.15 -18.53 -61.37
N LYS A 695 -4.41 -18.12 -62.41
CA LYS A 695 -3.77 -19.03 -63.36
C LYS A 695 -2.78 -19.98 -62.69
N ALA A 696 -2.01 -19.50 -61.72
CA ALA A 696 -1.04 -20.28 -60.97
C ALA A 696 -1.64 -21.44 -60.14
N ILE A 697 -2.97 -21.52 -60.03
CA ILE A 697 -3.72 -22.55 -59.30
C ILE A 697 -4.79 -23.23 -60.16
N GLY A 698 -4.66 -23.15 -61.50
CA GLY A 698 -5.54 -23.84 -62.45
C GLY A 698 -6.45 -22.93 -63.28
N GLY A 699 -6.43 -21.61 -63.06
CA GLY A 699 -7.28 -20.63 -63.77
C GLY A 699 -8.70 -20.54 -63.20
N ILE A 700 -9.43 -19.47 -63.53
CA ILE A 700 -10.80 -19.21 -63.05
C ILE A 700 -11.77 -20.37 -63.36
N GLU A 701 -11.49 -21.11 -64.43
CA GLU A 701 -12.24 -22.27 -64.91
C GLU A 701 -12.26 -23.42 -63.90
N ALA A 702 -11.19 -23.58 -63.13
CA ALA A 702 -11.08 -24.62 -62.09
C ALA A 702 -11.80 -24.24 -60.79
N GLN A 703 -12.37 -23.04 -60.70
CA GLN A 703 -13.02 -22.50 -59.50
C GLN A 703 -14.52 -22.23 -59.65
N GLN A 704 -15.07 -22.42 -60.85
CA GLN A 704 -16.52 -22.38 -61.05
C GLN A 704 -17.14 -23.69 -60.52
N PRO A 705 -18.25 -23.64 -59.75
CA PRO A 705 -19.02 -24.84 -59.48
C PRO A 705 -19.51 -25.40 -60.82
N ALA A 706 -19.37 -26.71 -61.02
CA ALA A 706 -19.96 -27.42 -62.15
C ALA A 706 -21.46 -27.11 -62.21
N ALA A 707 -21.86 -26.25 -63.15
CA ALA A 707 -23.25 -25.90 -63.36
C ALA A 707 -23.97 -27.10 -64.01
N ALA A 708 -24.93 -27.64 -63.25
CA ALA A 708 -26.12 -28.36 -63.70
C ALA A 708 -25.96 -29.33 -64.88
N ALA A 709 -25.66 -30.59 -64.55
CA ALA A 709 -26.04 -31.71 -65.41
C ALA A 709 -27.58 -31.73 -65.53
N THR A 710 -28.06 -31.55 -66.76
CA THR A 710 -29.44 -31.78 -67.19
C THR A 710 -29.80 -33.25 -66.96
N GLU A 711 -30.49 -33.55 -65.86
CA GLU A 711 -31.24 -34.80 -65.71
C GLU A 711 -32.67 -34.60 -66.22
N ALA A 712 -32.95 -35.25 -67.35
CA ALA A 712 -34.29 -35.55 -67.81
C ALA A 712 -34.85 -36.71 -66.97
N ALA A 713 -36.05 -36.54 -66.41
CA ALA A 713 -36.84 -37.59 -65.78
C ALA A 713 -38.35 -37.22 -65.85
N PRO A 714 -39.29 -38.17 -65.80
CA PRO A 714 -40.30 -38.36 -66.84
C PRO A 714 -41.71 -37.89 -66.46
N GLN A 715 -42.58 -37.95 -67.48
CA GLN A 715 -44.02 -37.72 -67.49
C GLN A 715 -44.76 -38.32 -66.28
N SER A 716 -45.60 -37.50 -65.64
CA SER A 716 -46.72 -37.96 -64.81
C SER A 716 -48.04 -37.71 -65.55
N GLU A 717 -48.76 -38.80 -65.85
CA GLU A 717 -50.16 -38.76 -66.30
C GLU A 717 -51.10 -38.21 -65.20
N PRO A 718 -52.27 -37.66 -65.58
CA PRO A 718 -53.23 -37.08 -64.64
C PRO A 718 -54.27 -38.11 -64.19
N GLN A 719 -54.70 -38.02 -62.93
CA GLN A 719 -56.00 -38.56 -62.52
C GLN A 719 -56.87 -37.46 -61.89
N ALA A 720 -58.05 -37.31 -62.50
CA ALA A 720 -59.28 -36.81 -61.91
C ALA A 720 -59.63 -37.61 -60.64
N GLU A 721 -60.48 -37.16 -59.71
CA GLU A 721 -61.66 -36.30 -59.79
C GLU A 721 -61.83 -35.59 -58.43
#